data_AF-A0A7Y2JZ98-F1
#
_entry.id   AF-A0A7Y2JZ98-F1
#
_cell.length_a   1.000
_cell.length_b   1.000
_cell.length_c   1.000
_cell.angle_alpha   90.00
_cell.angle_beta   90.00
_cell.angle_gamma   90.00
#
_symmetry.space_group_name_H-M   'P 1'
#
loop_
_entity.id
_entity.type
_entity.pdbx_description
1 polymer ?
#
loop_
_entity_poly.entity_id
_entity_poly.type
_entity_poly.pdbx_seq_one_letter_code
_entity_poly.pdbx_strand_id
1 'polypeptide(L)'
;MSIDTTDYAPVGIVDNRDILLNTLATGEVAATLTAIDWGQLWGGRWVIDGQSVAGLFSISYNPATDVTARLIVNNAALIPGAGSAATVTVHYYDRYQIDSNGNPLPGKGIAETLVYSFEAGSTRDLASFGSDTVLGAATATASPDLATLSTGSFMSVWQAAAGGGAIMGQVRSAGGVASGAAFAISSSSDAAAEGAPAVAALAGGRSVVAYTSLDGAGTHIAFRIVDANGNPGAEIAVSGASYDTAMPDVAALADGSFAIAWRSSGQVHVVTADANGNLQGGEQVYGSLGTAFSPSIAASGNSYVVAWGEIGDGNVYAATAGGAPLLVSGDGLAASVTTAAPLPTVTALAGGGFVVAWDSYANNPWGFAASDIFFQRFDAAGNRVGEMTQANIDGGGSRYDASATALSDGGFVIAWQSESGDFDASGLFGRRFGADGSALEAREFALNEMRQGDQANPVLSALANGGFAAAWVDTQDNGTVQVEARMLAGTDPGVPAPAVSLPSVSVSAPAPSPAPAPGPAPAPVPAPAPAPAPPISSGSSSGSGSSTGAAVSGTGGANLIKALAGGQTIDGLGGIDTLEYAGYKGLFDIQRTAGGVTVNDRFGNSGVDTLVNVERLKFADTSVALDIDGIAGQAYRLYTAAFNRAPDKGGLGYWIKMMDGGQALDQVAAGFTNSREFADLYGANASDAQFVELLYQNVLHRAAEGAGRDYWMGVLAGDMPREHVLGLFSESAENQAQVIGTITNGIEFTPWG
;
A
#
# COMPACT_ATOMS: atom_id res chain seq x y z
N MET A 1 -34.38 -0.14 -35.17
CA MET A 1 -33.17 -0.16 -36.02
C MET A 1 -32.09 0.49 -35.18
N SER A 2 -31.13 -0.20 -34.57
CA SER A 2 -30.46 -1.43 -34.99
C SER A 2 -31.12 -2.72 -34.48
N ILE A 3 -31.48 -3.57 -35.42
CA ILE A 3 -31.64 -5.02 -35.26
C ILE A 3 -30.40 -5.52 -35.99
N ASP A 4 -29.55 -6.31 -35.35
CA ASP A 4 -28.22 -6.74 -35.81
C ASP A 4 -27.05 -5.83 -35.34
N THR A 5 -26.72 -5.91 -34.05
CA THR A 5 -25.29 -6.08 -33.72
C THR A 5 -25.13 -7.57 -33.52
N THR A 6 -24.63 -8.22 -34.55
CA THR A 6 -24.10 -9.57 -34.45
C THR A 6 -22.96 -9.50 -33.43
N ASP A 7 -23.23 -9.82 -32.18
CA ASP A 7 -22.17 -10.11 -31.21
C ASP A 7 -21.50 -11.41 -31.66
N TYR A 8 -20.53 -11.25 -32.55
CA TYR A 8 -19.48 -12.23 -32.72
C TYR A 8 -18.40 -11.87 -31.71
N ALA A 9 -18.37 -12.62 -30.61
CA ALA A 9 -17.31 -12.57 -29.62
C ALA A 9 -16.73 -13.97 -29.43
N PRO A 10 -15.44 -14.06 -29.10
CA PRO A 10 -14.55 -15.17 -29.47
C PRO A 10 -14.98 -16.51 -28.87
N VAL A 11 -14.90 -17.56 -29.68
CA VAL A 11 -15.02 -18.95 -29.22
C VAL A 11 -13.68 -19.34 -28.59
N GLY A 12 -13.69 -19.77 -27.33
CA GLY A 12 -12.51 -20.35 -26.69
C GLY A 12 -11.72 -19.40 -25.80
N ILE A 13 -12.39 -18.54 -25.03
CA ILE A 13 -11.75 -17.95 -23.84
C ILE A 13 -11.43 -19.12 -22.91
N VAL A 14 -10.14 -19.41 -22.75
CA VAL A 14 -9.66 -20.42 -21.81
C VAL A 14 -9.37 -19.71 -20.51
N ASP A 15 -10.13 -20.03 -19.48
CA ASP A 15 -9.87 -19.60 -18.11
C ASP A 15 -9.42 -20.80 -17.29
N ASN A 16 -8.24 -20.68 -16.68
CA ASN A 16 -7.66 -21.74 -15.86
C ASN A 16 -7.95 -21.39 -14.39
N ARG A 17 -8.85 -22.15 -13.78
CA ARG A 17 -9.23 -22.03 -12.37
C ARG A 17 -8.38 -23.01 -11.57
N ASP A 18 -7.27 -22.50 -11.04
CA ASP A 18 -6.38 -23.23 -10.14
C ASP A 18 -6.93 -23.17 -8.73
N ILE A 19 -7.99 -23.94 -8.51
CA ILE A 19 -8.75 -23.93 -7.26
C ILE A 19 -8.82 -25.33 -6.70
N LEU A 20 -8.71 -25.41 -5.38
CA LEU A 20 -8.87 -26.65 -4.67
C LEU A 20 -10.33 -27.14 -4.71
N LEU A 21 -10.68 -27.99 -5.68
CA LEU A 21 -12.01 -28.59 -5.79
C LEU A 21 -12.17 -29.92 -5.03
N ASN A 22 -11.12 -30.46 -4.41
CA ASN A 22 -11.18 -31.79 -3.77
C ASN A 22 -12.03 -31.81 -2.48
N THR A 23 -12.35 -30.64 -1.92
CA THR A 23 -13.23 -30.46 -0.76
C THR A 23 -14.69 -30.31 -1.13
N LEU A 24 -15.00 -30.05 -2.41
CA LEU A 24 -16.35 -29.69 -2.79
C LEU A 24 -17.32 -30.88 -2.71
N ALA A 25 -18.45 -30.65 -2.05
CA ALA A 25 -19.56 -31.58 -1.95
C ALA A 25 -20.57 -31.38 -3.09
N THR A 26 -21.42 -32.40 -3.29
CA THR A 26 -22.54 -32.30 -4.23
C THR A 26 -23.48 -31.17 -3.80
N GLY A 27 -23.70 -30.20 -4.68
CA GLY A 27 -24.55 -29.03 -4.46
C GLY A 27 -23.78 -27.73 -4.27
N GLU A 28 -22.46 -27.79 -4.05
CA GLU A 28 -21.65 -26.60 -3.80
C GLU A 28 -21.23 -25.89 -5.09
N VAL A 29 -20.92 -24.59 -4.98
CA VAL A 29 -20.54 -23.73 -6.11
C VAL A 29 -19.05 -23.95 -6.46
N ALA A 30 -18.78 -24.36 -7.70
CA ALA A 30 -17.42 -24.50 -8.24
C ALA A 30 -16.90 -23.24 -8.95
N ALA A 31 -17.80 -22.39 -9.45
CA ALA A 31 -17.50 -21.06 -10.00
C ALA A 31 -18.76 -20.20 -10.16
N THR A 32 -18.57 -18.88 -10.19
CA THR A 32 -19.55 -17.91 -10.69
C THR A 32 -19.20 -17.57 -12.13
N LEU A 33 -20.19 -17.68 -13.00
CA LEU A 33 -20.10 -17.43 -14.44
C LEU A 33 -20.69 -16.07 -14.74
N THR A 34 -19.90 -15.18 -15.33
CA THR A 34 -20.31 -13.81 -15.65
C THR A 34 -20.63 -13.69 -17.13
N ALA A 35 -21.80 -13.13 -17.46
CA ALA A 35 -22.20 -12.93 -18.84
C ALA A 35 -21.30 -11.86 -19.49
N ILE A 36 -20.71 -12.20 -20.63
CA ILE A 36 -19.92 -11.25 -21.43
C ILE A 36 -20.88 -10.62 -22.45
N ASP A 37 -21.56 -9.53 -22.07
CA ASP A 37 -22.52 -8.85 -22.93
C ASP A 37 -22.48 -7.33 -22.65
N TRP A 38 -22.56 -6.53 -23.71
CA TRP A 38 -22.57 -5.06 -23.66
C TRP A 38 -23.99 -4.50 -23.47
N GLY A 39 -25.01 -5.37 -23.48
CA GLY A 39 -26.43 -5.09 -23.33
C GLY A 39 -27.02 -5.47 -21.96
N GLN A 40 -28.31 -5.83 -21.95
CA GLN A 40 -29.04 -6.17 -20.73
C GLN A 40 -28.74 -7.62 -20.31
N LEU A 41 -28.14 -7.81 -19.13
CA LEU A 41 -27.65 -9.10 -18.62
C LEU A 41 -28.73 -10.07 -18.10
N TRP A 42 -30.01 -9.68 -18.12
CA TRP A 42 -31.13 -10.53 -17.71
C TRP A 42 -31.88 -11.11 -18.92
N GLY A 43 -32.42 -12.31 -18.75
CA GLY A 43 -33.22 -13.00 -19.75
C GLY A 43 -32.40 -13.84 -20.73
N GLY A 44 -31.09 -14.00 -20.51
CA GLY A 44 -30.22 -14.90 -21.26
C GLY A 44 -30.35 -16.36 -20.81
N ARG A 45 -29.42 -17.20 -21.27
CA ARG A 45 -29.36 -18.63 -20.93
C ARG A 45 -27.92 -19.11 -20.88
N TRP A 46 -27.60 -19.87 -19.83
CA TRP A 46 -26.35 -20.61 -19.71
C TRP A 46 -26.54 -22.09 -20.06
N VAL A 47 -25.54 -22.67 -20.73
CA VAL A 47 -25.55 -24.07 -21.17
C VAL A 47 -24.17 -24.68 -20.92
N ILE A 48 -24.11 -25.92 -20.45
CA ILE A 48 -22.88 -26.73 -20.50
C ILE A 48 -22.87 -27.45 -21.85
N ASP A 49 -21.94 -27.08 -22.73
CA ASP A 49 -21.77 -27.76 -24.03
C ASP A 49 -21.04 -29.09 -23.90
N GLY A 50 -20.11 -29.14 -22.95
CA GLY A 50 -19.27 -30.30 -22.74
C GLY A 50 -18.52 -30.21 -21.43
N GLN A 51 -18.22 -31.36 -20.86
CA GLN A 51 -17.31 -31.49 -19.73
C GLN A 51 -16.53 -32.78 -19.89
N SER A 52 -15.23 -32.71 -19.60
CA SER A 52 -14.32 -33.86 -19.64
C SER A 52 -14.74 -35.00 -18.72
N VAL A 53 -15.44 -34.68 -17.62
CA VAL A 53 -16.06 -35.63 -16.69
C VAL A 53 -17.57 -35.46 -16.76
N ALA A 54 -18.27 -36.34 -17.47
CA ALA A 54 -19.70 -36.23 -17.70
C ALA A 54 -20.50 -36.22 -16.38
N GLY A 55 -21.31 -35.18 -16.17
CA GLY A 55 -22.20 -35.07 -15.01
C GLY A 55 -21.55 -34.55 -13.73
N LEU A 56 -20.27 -34.15 -13.79
CA LEU A 56 -19.57 -33.55 -12.66
C LEU A 56 -20.18 -32.19 -12.28
N PHE A 57 -20.45 -31.35 -13.27
CA PHE A 57 -21.00 -30.00 -13.07
C PHE A 57 -22.44 -29.85 -13.61
N SER A 58 -23.18 -28.94 -12.99
CA SER A 58 -24.46 -28.38 -13.45
C SER A 58 -24.44 -26.86 -13.33
N ILE A 59 -25.46 -26.16 -13.84
CA ILE A 59 -25.57 -24.71 -13.73
C ILE A 59 -26.85 -24.36 -12.98
N SER A 60 -26.74 -23.44 -12.01
CA SER A 60 -27.85 -22.75 -11.36
C SER A 60 -27.92 -21.31 -11.84
N TYR A 61 -29.07 -20.90 -12.38
CA TYR A 61 -29.28 -19.57 -12.95
C TYR A 61 -30.78 -19.25 -13.06
N ASN A 62 -31.23 -18.12 -12.51
CA ASN A 62 -32.57 -17.59 -12.71
C ASN A 62 -32.56 -16.44 -13.74
N PRO A 63 -33.01 -16.68 -14.99
CA PRO A 63 -32.94 -15.68 -16.06
C PRO A 63 -33.79 -14.43 -15.81
N ALA A 64 -34.73 -14.46 -14.85
CA ALA A 64 -35.56 -13.30 -14.56
C ALA A 64 -34.87 -12.25 -13.68
N THR A 65 -33.88 -12.66 -12.87
CA THR A 65 -33.30 -11.82 -11.81
C THR A 65 -31.78 -11.80 -11.81
N ASP A 66 -31.16 -12.88 -12.28
CA ASP A 66 -29.73 -13.09 -12.06
C ASP A 66 -28.92 -12.48 -13.19
N VAL A 67 -27.89 -11.72 -12.83
CA VAL A 67 -26.89 -11.18 -13.77
C VAL A 67 -25.69 -12.12 -13.97
N THR A 68 -25.54 -13.11 -13.10
CA THR A 68 -24.48 -14.13 -13.12
C THR A 68 -25.09 -15.51 -12.89
N ALA A 69 -24.43 -16.57 -13.36
CA ALA A 69 -24.81 -17.95 -13.07
C ALA A 69 -23.81 -18.60 -12.12
N ARG A 70 -24.21 -19.72 -11.49
CA ARG A 70 -23.34 -20.52 -10.62
C ARG A 70 -23.12 -21.88 -11.26
N LEU A 71 -21.86 -22.27 -11.47
CA LEU A 71 -21.48 -23.63 -11.80
C LEU A 71 -21.49 -24.43 -10.49
N ILE A 72 -22.30 -25.49 -10.43
CA ILE A 72 -22.51 -26.31 -9.24
C ILE A 72 -21.84 -27.67 -9.44
N VAL A 73 -21.20 -28.19 -8.40
CA VAL A 73 -20.78 -29.59 -8.34
C VAL A 73 -22.03 -30.46 -8.26
N ASN A 74 -22.43 -31.03 -9.39
CA ASN A 74 -23.63 -31.85 -9.51
C ASN A 74 -23.44 -33.24 -8.88
N ASN A 75 -22.23 -33.77 -8.90
CA ASN A 75 -21.91 -35.04 -8.25
C ASN A 75 -20.44 -35.10 -7.83
N ALA A 76 -20.17 -34.84 -6.55
CA ALA A 76 -18.82 -34.87 -5.98
C ALA A 76 -18.13 -36.24 -6.07
N ALA A 77 -18.88 -37.34 -6.20
CA ALA A 77 -18.28 -38.66 -6.40
C ALA A 77 -17.59 -38.82 -7.77
N LEU A 78 -17.80 -37.87 -8.69
CA LEU A 78 -17.14 -37.82 -10.00
C LEU A 78 -15.89 -36.94 -9.98
N ILE A 79 -15.58 -36.27 -8.87
CA ILE A 79 -14.36 -35.48 -8.73
C ILE A 79 -13.14 -36.38 -8.97
N PRO A 80 -12.30 -36.06 -9.97
CA PRO A 80 -11.07 -36.79 -10.22
C PRO A 80 -10.14 -36.81 -9.00
N GLY A 81 -9.33 -37.87 -8.88
CA GLY A 81 -8.29 -37.93 -7.86
C GLY A 81 -7.21 -36.87 -8.06
N ALA A 82 -6.52 -36.52 -6.97
CA ALA A 82 -5.44 -35.52 -6.98
C ALA A 82 -4.40 -35.76 -8.10
N GLY A 83 -3.93 -34.69 -8.72
CA GLY A 83 -3.04 -34.70 -9.89
C GLY A 83 -3.77 -34.86 -11.24
N SER A 84 -5.11 -34.79 -11.25
CA SER A 84 -5.93 -34.82 -12.48
C SER A 84 -6.55 -33.45 -12.75
N ALA A 85 -7.06 -33.24 -13.96
CA ALA A 85 -7.82 -32.03 -14.30
C ALA A 85 -9.16 -32.39 -14.95
N ALA A 86 -10.16 -31.53 -14.77
CA ALA A 86 -11.42 -31.58 -15.50
C ALA A 86 -11.69 -30.22 -16.13
N THR A 87 -12.05 -30.27 -17.41
CA THR A 87 -12.55 -29.12 -18.15
C THR A 87 -14.07 -29.14 -18.24
N VAL A 88 -14.69 -27.96 -18.24
CA VAL A 88 -16.08 -27.73 -18.62
C VAL A 88 -16.14 -26.55 -19.58
N THR A 89 -16.89 -26.72 -20.67
CA THR A 89 -17.19 -25.67 -21.63
C THR A 89 -18.61 -25.19 -21.37
N VAL A 90 -18.72 -23.93 -20.98
CA VAL A 90 -20.00 -23.25 -20.74
C VAL A 90 -20.24 -22.21 -21.82
N HIS A 91 -21.47 -22.12 -22.31
CA HIS A 91 -21.91 -21.16 -23.30
C HIS A 91 -22.97 -20.23 -22.68
N TYR A 92 -22.77 -18.92 -22.82
CA TYR A 92 -23.80 -17.93 -22.55
C TYR A 92 -24.47 -17.48 -23.85
N TYR A 93 -25.81 -17.46 -23.84
CA TYR A 93 -26.64 -16.91 -24.89
C TYR A 93 -27.44 -15.74 -24.33
N ASP A 94 -27.32 -14.56 -24.93
CA ASP A 94 -28.17 -13.43 -24.56
C ASP A 94 -29.65 -13.70 -24.90
N ARG A 95 -30.54 -12.81 -24.43
CA ARG A 95 -32.01 -12.92 -24.64
C ARG A 95 -32.47 -12.88 -26.10
N TYR A 96 -31.63 -12.39 -27.01
CA TYR A 96 -31.85 -12.30 -28.46
C TYR A 96 -31.19 -13.45 -29.22
N GLN A 97 -30.35 -14.23 -28.56
CA GLN A 97 -29.67 -15.43 -29.07
C GLN A 97 -30.40 -16.73 -28.68
N ILE A 98 -31.60 -16.62 -28.12
CA ILE A 98 -32.49 -17.75 -27.80
C ILE A 98 -33.83 -17.61 -28.55
N ASP A 99 -34.45 -18.74 -28.88
CA ASP A 99 -35.77 -18.78 -29.51
C ASP A 99 -36.90 -18.44 -28.51
N SER A 100 -38.14 -18.36 -28.99
CA SER A 100 -39.31 -18.07 -28.14
C SER A 100 -39.60 -19.12 -27.06
N ASN A 101 -38.97 -20.29 -27.15
CA ASN A 101 -39.04 -21.36 -26.15
C ASN A 101 -37.80 -21.38 -25.25
N GLY A 102 -36.90 -20.40 -25.39
CA GLY A 102 -35.65 -20.27 -24.66
C GLY A 102 -34.51 -21.15 -25.16
N ASN A 103 -34.61 -21.79 -26.34
CA ASN A 103 -33.54 -22.62 -26.88
C ASN A 103 -32.45 -21.80 -27.56
N PRO A 104 -31.16 -22.16 -27.38
CA PRO A 104 -30.07 -21.49 -28.08
C PRO A 104 -30.19 -21.49 -29.61
N LEU A 105 -29.91 -20.34 -30.24
CA LEU A 105 -29.82 -20.24 -31.69
C LEU A 105 -28.44 -20.75 -32.17
N PRO A 106 -28.38 -21.59 -33.23
CA PRO A 106 -27.11 -22.13 -33.71
C PRO A 106 -26.11 -21.06 -34.15
N GLY A 107 -24.83 -21.23 -33.76
CA GLY A 107 -23.73 -20.35 -34.17
C GLY A 107 -23.71 -18.98 -33.47
N LYS A 108 -24.39 -18.87 -32.33
CA LYS A 108 -24.43 -17.69 -31.44
C LYS A 108 -23.87 -18.04 -30.06
N GLY A 109 -23.73 -17.02 -29.20
CA GLY A 109 -23.26 -17.17 -27.83
C GLY A 109 -21.75 -17.02 -27.69
N ILE A 110 -21.31 -16.92 -26.43
CA ILE A 110 -19.90 -16.85 -26.04
C ILE A 110 -19.57 -18.07 -25.19
N ALA A 111 -18.58 -18.84 -25.63
CA ALA A 111 -18.10 -20.03 -24.94
C ALA A 111 -16.85 -19.73 -24.12
N GLU A 112 -16.90 -20.15 -22.87
CA GLU A 112 -15.78 -20.16 -21.94
C GLU A 112 -15.42 -21.62 -21.63
N THR A 113 -14.12 -21.94 -21.70
CA THR A 113 -13.62 -23.23 -21.22
C THR A 113 -12.94 -23.02 -19.89
N LEU A 114 -13.57 -23.53 -18.85
CA LEU A 114 -13.02 -23.56 -17.49
C LEU A 114 -12.23 -24.85 -17.34
N VAL A 115 -10.97 -24.71 -16.94
CA VAL A 115 -10.09 -25.83 -16.59
C VAL A 115 -9.89 -25.82 -15.10
N TYR A 116 -10.22 -26.94 -14.45
CA TYR A 116 -10.01 -27.15 -13.03
C TYR A 116 -8.98 -28.24 -12.79
N SER A 117 -7.99 -27.93 -11.97
CA SER A 117 -7.01 -28.91 -11.49
C SER A 117 -7.45 -29.44 -10.13
N PHE A 118 -7.47 -30.75 -9.97
CA PHE A 118 -7.76 -31.41 -8.70
C PHE A 118 -6.44 -31.77 -8.07
N GLU A 119 -6.05 -31.07 -7.03
CA GLU A 119 -4.81 -31.33 -6.31
C GLU A 119 -5.11 -31.40 -4.82
N ALA A 120 -4.20 -32.01 -4.06
CA ALA A 120 -4.15 -31.77 -2.63
C ALA A 120 -3.29 -30.52 -2.44
N GLY A 121 -3.94 -29.41 -2.12
CA GLY A 121 -3.28 -28.16 -1.82
C GLY A 121 -2.56 -27.48 -2.98
N SER A 122 -3.28 -26.97 -3.98
CA SER A 122 -2.68 -26.04 -4.95
C SER A 122 -3.49 -24.76 -5.09
N THR A 123 -2.74 -23.67 -5.05
CA THR A 123 -2.94 -22.51 -5.91
C THR A 123 -1.64 -22.30 -6.71
N ARG A 124 -1.79 -21.80 -7.93
CA ARG A 124 -0.88 -21.82 -9.10
C ARG A 124 0.62 -21.58 -8.90
N ASP A 125 1.05 -21.02 -7.77
CA ASP A 125 2.40 -20.47 -7.57
C ASP A 125 3.14 -20.98 -6.31
N LEU A 126 2.55 -21.91 -5.55
CA LEU A 126 3.12 -22.45 -4.31
C LEU A 126 3.11 -23.98 -4.35
N ALA A 127 4.29 -24.60 -4.45
CA ALA A 127 4.42 -26.05 -4.45
C ALA A 127 3.99 -26.61 -3.07
N SER A 128 3.05 -27.57 -3.07
CA SER A 128 2.60 -28.36 -1.91
C SER A 128 2.01 -27.58 -0.72
N PHE A 129 0.70 -27.28 -0.76
CA PHE A 129 -0.03 -26.82 0.44
C PHE A 129 -0.50 -28.01 1.28
N GLY A 130 -0.59 -27.80 2.60
CA GLY A 130 -1.35 -28.70 3.48
C GLY A 130 -2.87 -28.58 3.27
N SER A 131 -3.64 -29.44 3.94
CA SER A 131 -5.10 -29.32 4.02
C SER A 131 -5.54 -28.37 5.13
N ASP A 132 -6.73 -27.79 4.99
CA ASP A 132 -7.34 -27.01 6.06
C ASP A 132 -7.59 -27.90 7.27
N THR A 133 -7.29 -27.34 8.45
CA THR A 133 -7.36 -28.05 9.72
C THR A 133 -8.13 -27.21 10.72
N VAL A 134 -9.16 -27.81 11.30
CA VAL A 134 -9.96 -27.20 12.35
C VAL A 134 -9.12 -26.99 13.63
N LEU A 135 -9.09 -25.75 14.12
CA LEU A 135 -8.47 -25.35 15.39
C LEU A 135 -9.50 -25.29 16.54
N GLY A 136 -10.69 -24.76 16.27
CA GLY A 136 -11.75 -24.53 17.25
C GLY A 136 -12.94 -25.48 17.12
N ALA A 137 -13.82 -25.54 18.13
CA ALA A 137 -15.07 -26.30 18.01
C ALA A 137 -16.06 -25.59 17.07
N ALA A 138 -16.95 -26.35 16.43
CA ALA A 138 -18.00 -25.89 15.50
C ALA A 138 -19.10 -25.00 16.12
N THR A 139 -18.85 -24.38 17.27
CA THR A 139 -19.77 -23.43 17.89
C THR A 139 -18.99 -22.17 18.22
N ALA A 140 -19.41 -21.04 17.62
CA ALA A 140 -19.02 -19.63 17.80
C ALA A 140 -17.61 -19.30 18.33
N THR A 141 -16.56 -19.79 17.69
CA THR A 141 -15.17 -19.35 17.96
C THR A 141 -14.74 -18.18 17.08
N ALA A 142 -13.93 -17.25 17.58
CA ALA A 142 -13.47 -16.07 16.82
C ALA A 142 -12.03 -15.64 17.18
N SER A 143 -11.51 -14.64 16.45
CA SER A 143 -10.23 -13.96 16.72
C SER A 143 -9.05 -14.91 16.95
N PRO A 144 -8.65 -15.70 15.94
CA PRO A 144 -7.48 -16.54 16.06
C PRO A 144 -6.19 -15.73 16.05
N ASP A 145 -5.13 -16.27 16.66
CA ASP A 145 -3.75 -15.81 16.46
C ASP A 145 -2.75 -16.98 16.55
N LEU A 146 -1.56 -16.82 15.95
CA LEU A 146 -0.56 -17.86 15.73
C LEU A 146 0.87 -17.40 16.07
N ALA A 147 1.60 -18.20 16.83
CA ALA A 147 3.03 -18.00 17.06
C ALA A 147 3.87 -19.27 16.90
N THR A 148 4.84 -19.24 15.99
CA THR A 148 5.85 -20.30 15.88
C THR A 148 6.78 -20.31 17.10
N LEU A 149 6.72 -21.41 17.85
CA LEU A 149 7.50 -21.65 19.05
C LEU A 149 8.96 -21.96 18.71
N SER A 150 9.85 -21.69 19.66
CA SER A 150 11.29 -22.02 19.57
C SER A 150 11.59 -23.51 19.37
N THR A 151 10.60 -24.39 19.53
CA THR A 151 10.69 -25.83 19.24
C THR A 151 10.45 -26.20 17.78
N GLY A 152 9.99 -25.24 16.95
CA GLY A 152 9.55 -25.47 15.57
C GLY A 152 8.07 -25.86 15.44
N SER A 153 7.38 -26.13 16.55
CA SER A 153 5.91 -26.18 16.62
C SER A 153 5.33 -24.76 16.58
N PHE A 154 4.01 -24.61 16.47
CA PHE A 154 3.32 -23.34 16.66
C PHE A 154 2.23 -23.45 17.74
N MET A 155 1.97 -22.33 18.41
CA MET A 155 0.86 -22.13 19.33
C MET A 155 -0.26 -21.44 18.57
N SER A 156 -1.47 -22.03 18.57
CA SER A 156 -2.69 -21.36 18.11
C SER A 156 -3.52 -20.94 19.30
N VAL A 157 -4.02 -19.70 19.29
CA VAL A 157 -4.97 -19.19 20.27
C VAL A 157 -6.24 -18.70 19.59
N TRP A 158 -7.38 -18.77 20.27
CA TRP A 158 -8.66 -18.27 19.77
C TRP A 158 -9.64 -17.99 20.92
N GLN A 159 -10.67 -17.21 20.63
CA GLN A 159 -11.79 -16.98 21.54
C GLN A 159 -12.85 -18.10 21.37
N ALA A 160 -13.31 -18.69 22.47
CA ALA A 160 -14.39 -19.71 22.45
C ALA A 160 -15.82 -19.11 22.46
N ALA A 161 -16.81 -19.91 22.06
CA ALA A 161 -18.23 -19.52 22.03
C ALA A 161 -18.86 -19.06 23.34
N ALA A 162 -19.90 -18.24 23.19
CA ALA A 162 -20.67 -17.60 24.26
C ALA A 162 -21.18 -18.58 25.34
N GLY A 163 -21.10 -18.11 26.59
CA GLY A 163 -21.12 -18.92 27.82
C GLY A 163 -19.93 -18.62 28.74
N GLY A 164 -18.98 -17.81 28.27
CA GLY A 164 -17.87 -17.26 29.05
C GLY A 164 -16.66 -16.76 28.24
N GLY A 165 -16.62 -16.93 26.91
CA GLY A 165 -15.62 -16.27 26.05
C GLY A 165 -14.17 -16.61 26.35
N ALA A 166 -13.89 -17.79 26.93
CA ALA A 166 -12.54 -18.14 27.35
C ALA A 166 -11.56 -18.10 26.16
N ILE A 167 -10.36 -17.60 26.43
CA ILE A 167 -9.23 -17.69 25.52
C ILE A 167 -8.70 -19.11 25.57
N MET A 168 -8.68 -19.77 24.43
CA MET A 168 -8.24 -21.15 24.26
C MET A 168 -6.89 -21.18 23.57
N GLY A 169 -6.10 -22.21 23.88
CA GLY A 169 -4.79 -22.44 23.29
C GLY A 169 -4.60 -23.90 22.88
N GLN A 170 -3.81 -24.14 21.84
CA GLN A 170 -3.35 -25.47 21.47
C GLN A 170 -1.98 -25.40 20.80
N VAL A 171 -1.07 -26.30 21.18
CA VAL A 171 0.22 -26.47 20.52
C VAL A 171 0.08 -27.45 19.37
N ARG A 172 0.68 -27.14 18.22
CA ARG A 172 0.64 -27.94 17.00
C ARG A 172 2.04 -28.04 16.37
N SER A 173 2.34 -29.18 15.76
CA SER A 173 3.56 -29.33 14.96
C SER A 173 3.59 -28.36 13.77
N ALA A 174 4.74 -28.12 13.15
CA ALA A 174 4.84 -27.35 11.91
C ALA A 174 3.94 -27.88 10.77
N GLY A 175 3.55 -29.15 10.81
CA GLY A 175 2.62 -29.76 9.85
C GLY A 175 1.14 -29.67 10.25
N GLY A 176 0.79 -28.87 11.26
CA GLY A 176 -0.60 -28.64 11.70
C GLY A 176 -1.17 -29.69 12.66
N VAL A 177 -0.45 -30.79 12.92
CA VAL A 177 -0.90 -31.87 13.83
C VAL A 177 -0.90 -31.39 15.29
N ALA A 178 -2.01 -31.58 15.98
CA ALA A 178 -2.17 -31.24 17.39
C ALA A 178 -1.23 -32.02 18.32
N SER A 179 -0.55 -31.30 19.22
CA SER A 179 0.28 -31.84 20.30
C SER A 179 -0.46 -31.70 21.63
N GLY A 180 -1.44 -32.57 21.86
CA GLY A 180 -2.31 -32.53 23.05
C GLY A 180 -3.67 -31.88 22.79
N ALA A 181 -4.50 -31.86 23.84
CA ALA A 181 -5.83 -31.25 23.79
C ALA A 181 -5.74 -29.72 23.85
N ALA A 182 -6.74 -29.03 23.32
CA ALA A 182 -6.92 -27.61 23.58
C ALA A 182 -7.12 -27.36 25.08
N PHE A 183 -6.59 -26.25 25.57
CA PHE A 183 -6.66 -25.86 26.98
C PHE A 183 -7.12 -24.41 27.12
N ALA A 184 -7.77 -24.09 28.23
CA ALA A 184 -8.16 -22.71 28.54
C ALA A 184 -6.93 -21.96 29.05
N ILE A 185 -6.63 -20.82 28.44
CA ILE A 185 -5.58 -19.89 28.87
C ILE A 185 -6.12 -19.00 29.97
N SER A 186 -7.31 -18.45 29.75
CA SER A 186 -8.02 -17.64 30.73
C SER A 186 -9.00 -18.48 31.57
N SER A 187 -9.37 -17.96 32.74
CA SER A 187 -10.29 -18.63 33.65
C SER A 187 -11.64 -17.93 33.63
N SER A 188 -12.63 -18.50 32.94
CA SER A 188 -13.97 -17.93 32.74
C SER A 188 -14.86 -17.95 34.00
N SER A 189 -14.38 -17.51 35.17
CA SER A 189 -15.18 -17.55 36.42
C SER A 189 -16.35 -16.56 36.42
N ASP A 190 -16.35 -15.55 35.56
CA ASP A 190 -17.25 -14.39 35.70
C ASP A 190 -18.23 -14.21 34.53
N ALA A 191 -18.31 -15.17 33.60
CA ALA A 191 -19.13 -15.05 32.38
C ALA A 191 -18.84 -13.77 31.54
N ALA A 192 -17.70 -13.15 31.78
CA ALA A 192 -17.26 -11.91 31.16
C ALA A 192 -16.61 -12.22 29.80
N ALA A 193 -16.97 -11.48 28.76
CA ALA A 193 -16.46 -11.72 27.41
C ALA A 193 -14.99 -11.27 27.32
N GLU A 194 -14.07 -12.23 27.36
CA GLU A 194 -12.67 -12.00 26.98
C GLU A 194 -12.52 -12.17 25.48
N GLY A 195 -11.65 -11.40 24.83
CA GLY A 195 -11.54 -11.41 23.37
C GLY A 195 -10.26 -10.79 22.82
N ALA A 196 -10.10 -10.89 21.49
CA ALA A 196 -8.90 -10.46 20.75
C ALA A 196 -7.59 -10.98 21.38
N PRO A 197 -7.40 -12.31 21.49
CA PRO A 197 -6.14 -12.85 21.97
C PRO A 197 -5.02 -12.63 20.95
N ALA A 198 -3.83 -12.26 21.45
CA ALA A 198 -2.59 -12.18 20.69
C ALA A 198 -1.52 -13.02 21.39
N VAL A 199 -0.66 -13.71 20.63
CA VAL A 199 0.34 -14.65 21.14
C VAL A 199 1.72 -14.39 20.57
N ALA A 200 2.74 -14.43 21.44
CA ALA A 200 4.14 -14.43 21.03
C ALA A 200 4.91 -15.60 21.65
N ALA A 201 5.84 -16.16 20.86
CA ALA A 201 6.69 -17.26 21.29
C ALA A 201 7.86 -16.78 22.15
N LEU A 202 8.05 -17.42 23.30
CA LEU A 202 9.20 -17.20 24.18
C LEU A 202 10.20 -18.36 24.05
N ALA A 203 11.39 -18.17 24.61
CA ALA A 203 12.41 -19.20 24.66
C ALA A 203 11.95 -20.44 25.47
N GLY A 204 12.44 -21.61 25.08
CA GLY A 204 12.19 -22.88 25.77
C GLY A 204 10.79 -23.46 25.53
N GLY A 205 10.16 -23.14 24.40
CA GLY A 205 8.82 -23.60 24.04
C GLY A 205 7.67 -22.93 24.80
N ARG A 206 7.95 -21.88 25.58
CA ARG A 206 6.93 -21.07 26.27
C ARG A 206 6.28 -20.09 25.30
N SER A 207 5.14 -19.53 25.69
CA SER A 207 4.51 -18.41 24.99
C SER A 207 3.93 -17.39 25.98
N VAL A 208 3.70 -16.17 25.51
CA VAL A 208 2.90 -15.16 26.20
C VAL A 208 1.63 -14.93 25.39
N VAL A 209 0.49 -14.85 26.07
CA VAL A 209 -0.80 -14.58 25.45
C VAL A 209 -1.41 -13.37 26.13
N ALA A 210 -1.59 -12.28 25.37
CA ALA A 210 -2.28 -11.07 25.79
C ALA A 210 -3.73 -11.11 25.29
N TYR A 211 -4.67 -10.57 26.05
CA TYR A 211 -6.09 -10.58 25.70
C TYR A 211 -6.84 -9.45 26.41
N THR A 212 -7.98 -9.07 25.83
CA THR A 212 -8.92 -8.17 26.49
C THR A 212 -9.68 -8.98 27.53
N SER A 213 -9.61 -8.56 28.79
CA SER A 213 -10.36 -9.12 29.91
C SER A 213 -11.46 -8.16 30.34
N LEU A 214 -12.60 -8.68 30.75
CA LEU A 214 -13.72 -7.89 31.26
C LEU A 214 -13.87 -8.19 32.75
N ASP A 215 -13.83 -7.15 33.57
CA ASP A 215 -14.18 -7.23 34.99
C ASP A 215 -15.44 -6.41 35.27
N GLY A 216 -15.95 -6.47 36.50
CA GLY A 216 -17.12 -5.69 36.92
C GLY A 216 -16.95 -4.16 36.83
N ALA A 217 -15.76 -3.65 36.50
CA ALA A 217 -15.44 -2.23 36.32
C ALA A 217 -15.22 -1.81 34.85
N GLY A 218 -15.04 -2.74 33.90
CA GLY A 218 -14.87 -2.47 32.47
C GLY A 218 -13.89 -3.45 31.80
N THR A 219 -13.46 -3.14 30.58
CA THR A 219 -12.42 -3.95 29.91
C THR A 219 -11.02 -3.47 30.29
N HIS A 220 -10.10 -4.40 30.49
CA HIS A 220 -8.67 -4.13 30.69
C HIS A 220 -7.85 -5.14 29.88
N ILE A 221 -6.56 -4.87 29.70
CA ILE A 221 -5.63 -5.78 29.04
C ILE A 221 -4.91 -6.60 30.09
N ALA A 222 -4.91 -7.92 29.88
CA ALA A 222 -4.17 -8.87 30.71
C ALA A 222 -3.32 -9.78 29.83
N PHE A 223 -2.33 -10.42 30.43
CA PHE A 223 -1.59 -11.50 29.79
C PHE A 223 -1.31 -12.67 30.73
N ARG A 224 -1.02 -13.82 30.14
CA ARG A 224 -0.49 -15.01 30.83
C ARG A 224 0.69 -15.58 30.08
N ILE A 225 1.66 -16.09 30.82
CA ILE A 225 2.75 -16.90 30.25
C ILE A 225 2.31 -18.36 30.30
N VAL A 226 2.33 -19.02 29.16
CA VAL A 226 2.04 -20.45 29.02
C VAL A 226 3.37 -21.21 28.97
N ASP A 227 3.50 -22.24 29.80
CA ASP A 227 4.68 -23.08 29.81
C ASP A 227 4.73 -24.01 28.57
N ALA A 228 5.86 -24.70 28.37
CA ALA A 228 6.05 -25.60 27.23
C ALA A 228 5.09 -26.81 27.20
N ASN A 229 4.37 -27.07 28.29
CA ASN A 229 3.38 -28.14 28.39
C ASN A 229 1.94 -27.62 28.17
N GLY A 230 1.76 -26.33 27.88
CA GLY A 230 0.43 -25.74 27.72
C GLY A 230 -0.24 -25.35 29.03
N ASN A 231 0.50 -25.20 30.14
CA ASN A 231 -0.08 -24.72 31.39
C ASN A 231 0.01 -23.19 31.48
N PRO A 232 -1.12 -22.45 31.58
CA PRO A 232 -1.08 -21.01 31.80
C PRO A 232 -0.66 -20.68 33.24
N GLY A 233 0.23 -19.70 33.38
CA GLY A 233 0.63 -19.11 34.66
C GLY A 233 -0.41 -18.15 35.23
N ALA A 234 0.02 -17.32 36.18
CA ALA A 234 -0.82 -16.28 36.76
C ALA A 234 -1.18 -15.21 35.72
N GLU A 235 -2.39 -14.66 35.84
CA GLU A 235 -2.85 -13.51 35.07
C GLU A 235 -2.23 -12.22 35.59
N ILE A 236 -1.75 -11.39 34.68
CA ILE A 236 -1.14 -10.10 34.99
C ILE A 236 -1.86 -9.04 34.16
N ALA A 237 -2.58 -8.13 34.84
CA ALA A 237 -3.20 -6.97 34.23
C ALA A 237 -2.16 -5.87 33.96
N VAL A 238 -2.19 -5.28 32.77
CA VAL A 238 -1.26 -4.23 32.33
C VAL A 238 -1.91 -2.87 32.11
N SER A 239 -3.24 -2.80 32.19
CA SER A 239 -4.00 -1.56 32.08
C SER A 239 -5.02 -1.42 33.20
N GLY A 240 -5.51 -0.19 33.40
CA GLY A 240 -6.77 0.02 34.13
C GLY A 240 -7.99 -0.40 33.30
N ALA A 241 -9.13 -0.59 33.96
CA ALA A 241 -10.39 -0.90 33.30
C ALA A 241 -11.04 0.37 32.71
N SER A 242 -11.42 0.32 31.42
CA SER A 242 -12.11 1.41 30.70
C SER A 242 -12.83 0.85 29.47
N TYR A 243 -13.94 1.48 29.06
CA TYR A 243 -14.75 1.02 27.92
C TYR A 243 -14.05 1.11 26.54
N ASP A 244 -12.95 1.84 26.45
CA ASP A 244 -12.15 1.99 25.21
C ASP A 244 -10.88 1.13 25.21
N THR A 245 -10.62 0.40 26.30
CA THR A 245 -9.41 -0.41 26.45
C THR A 245 -9.59 -1.76 25.76
N ALA A 246 -8.89 -1.96 24.64
CA ALA A 246 -9.06 -3.12 23.76
C ALA A 246 -7.86 -3.31 22.81
N MET A 247 -7.96 -4.32 21.94
CA MET A 247 -7.05 -4.59 20.82
C MET A 247 -5.59 -4.79 21.27
N PRO A 248 -5.31 -5.76 22.15
CA PRO A 248 -3.93 -6.04 22.51
C PRO A 248 -3.20 -6.74 21.37
N ASP A 249 -1.93 -6.41 21.21
CA ASP A 249 -0.98 -7.15 20.37
C ASP A 249 0.31 -7.37 21.18
N VAL A 250 1.06 -8.44 20.90
CA VAL A 250 2.24 -8.83 21.68
C VAL A 250 3.39 -9.31 20.80
N ALA A 251 4.61 -8.83 21.10
CA ALA A 251 5.82 -9.22 20.39
C ALA A 251 6.90 -9.69 21.36
N ALA A 252 7.49 -10.87 21.11
CA ALA A 252 8.64 -11.37 21.86
C ALA A 252 9.95 -10.79 21.29
N LEU A 253 10.75 -10.17 22.16
CA LEU A 253 11.99 -9.49 21.80
C LEU A 253 13.18 -10.47 21.83
N ALA A 254 14.24 -10.16 21.09
CA ALA A 254 15.38 -11.06 20.90
C ALA A 254 16.20 -11.30 22.19
N ASP A 255 16.05 -10.46 23.22
CA ASP A 255 16.65 -10.67 24.54
C ASP A 255 15.81 -11.59 25.46
N GLY A 256 14.66 -12.07 24.98
CA GLY A 256 13.73 -12.92 25.70
C GLY A 256 12.66 -12.18 26.49
N SER A 257 12.69 -10.85 26.54
CA SER A 257 11.58 -10.02 27.02
C SER A 257 10.44 -9.98 25.98
N PHE A 258 9.33 -9.31 26.30
CA PHE A 258 8.25 -9.07 25.36
C PHE A 258 7.63 -7.69 25.56
N ALA A 259 6.99 -7.17 24.51
CA ALA A 259 6.25 -5.91 24.52
C ALA A 259 4.77 -6.18 24.22
N ILE A 260 3.87 -5.48 24.93
CA ILE A 260 2.43 -5.55 24.72
C ILE A 260 1.95 -4.14 24.33
N ALA A 261 1.28 -4.03 23.19
CA ALA A 261 0.61 -2.81 22.73
C ALA A 261 -0.90 -2.93 22.88
N TRP A 262 -1.59 -1.84 23.17
CA TRP A 262 -3.06 -1.81 23.19
C TRP A 262 -3.60 -0.40 22.98
N ARG A 263 -4.91 -0.31 22.70
CA ARG A 263 -5.61 0.96 22.60
C ARG A 263 -6.24 1.33 23.94
N SER A 264 -6.12 2.58 24.35
CA SER A 264 -6.90 3.13 25.46
C SER A 264 -7.01 4.65 25.35
N SER A 265 -8.19 5.20 25.64
CA SER A 265 -8.42 6.65 25.61
C SER A 265 -8.04 7.30 24.27
N GLY A 266 -8.26 6.58 23.15
CA GLY A 266 -7.87 7.04 21.81
C GLY A 266 -6.36 7.13 21.56
N GLN A 267 -5.54 6.48 22.39
CA GLN A 267 -4.08 6.45 22.28
C GLN A 267 -3.57 5.01 22.21
N VAL A 268 -2.33 4.84 21.73
CA VAL A 268 -1.63 3.55 21.75
C VAL A 268 -0.73 3.50 22.97
N HIS A 269 -0.87 2.47 23.78
CA HIS A 269 -0.09 2.24 24.97
C HIS A 269 0.80 1.02 24.77
N VAL A 270 2.06 1.08 25.22
CA VAL A 270 2.99 -0.04 25.14
C VAL A 270 3.75 -0.23 26.45
N VAL A 271 3.79 -1.46 26.95
CA VAL A 271 4.65 -1.86 28.08
C VAL A 271 5.58 -2.99 27.67
N THR A 272 6.72 -3.07 28.34
CA THR A 272 7.65 -4.19 28.21
C THR A 272 7.65 -5.02 29.48
N ALA A 273 7.90 -6.32 29.37
CA ALA A 273 8.05 -7.22 30.51
C ALA A 273 9.17 -8.22 30.24
N ASP A 274 9.86 -8.67 31.29
CA ASP A 274 10.88 -9.71 31.16
C ASP A 274 10.25 -11.07 30.80
N ALA A 275 11.11 -12.06 30.52
CA ALA A 275 10.68 -13.42 30.15
C ALA A 275 9.83 -14.16 31.21
N ASN A 276 9.64 -13.59 32.40
CA ASN A 276 8.84 -14.12 33.50
C ASN A 276 7.60 -13.26 33.79
N GLY A 277 7.37 -12.20 33.02
CA GLY A 277 6.20 -11.32 33.16
C GLY A 277 6.39 -10.16 34.13
N ASN A 278 7.62 -9.91 34.61
CA ASN A 278 7.87 -8.72 35.42
C ASN A 278 7.95 -7.50 34.50
N LEU A 279 7.04 -6.54 34.67
CA LEU A 279 7.02 -5.30 33.91
C LEU A 279 8.36 -4.55 34.03
N GLN A 280 8.84 -4.05 32.90
CA GLN A 280 10.09 -3.34 32.72
C GLN A 280 9.82 -1.93 32.19
N GLY A 281 10.64 -0.97 32.60
CA GLY A 281 10.57 0.41 32.12
C GLY A 281 9.29 1.14 32.53
N GLY A 282 9.02 2.26 31.85
CA GLY A 282 7.76 3.00 31.95
C GLY A 282 6.92 2.79 30.70
N GLU A 283 5.60 2.86 30.88
CA GLU A 283 4.62 2.82 29.78
C GLU A 283 4.92 3.90 28.73
N GLN A 284 4.92 3.50 27.46
CA GLN A 284 5.03 4.42 26.32
C GLN A 284 3.64 4.69 25.76
N VAL A 285 3.36 5.95 25.39
CA VAL A 285 2.06 6.37 24.86
C VAL A 285 2.26 7.12 23.54
N TYR A 286 1.57 6.68 22.48
CA TYR A 286 1.56 7.26 21.14
C TYR A 286 0.13 7.65 20.71
N GLY A 287 -0.01 8.29 19.55
CA GLY A 287 -1.32 8.72 19.04
C GLY A 287 -1.80 10.04 19.67
N SER A 288 -1.05 11.12 19.45
CA SER A 288 -1.36 12.44 20.02
C SER A 288 -2.64 13.08 19.49
N LEU A 289 -3.22 12.53 18.41
CA LEU A 289 -4.51 12.98 17.86
C LEU A 289 -5.70 12.49 18.69
N GLY A 290 -5.52 11.47 19.53
CA GLY A 290 -6.57 10.93 20.39
C GLY A 290 -7.62 10.09 19.64
N THR A 291 -7.29 9.62 18.44
CA THR A 291 -8.19 8.79 17.61
C THR A 291 -7.53 7.49 17.16
N ALA A 292 -6.48 7.05 17.88
CA ALA A 292 -5.71 5.88 17.52
C ALA A 292 -6.59 4.62 17.55
N PHE A 293 -6.38 3.72 16.59
CA PHE A 293 -7.14 2.50 16.40
C PHE A 293 -6.24 1.36 15.91
N SER A 294 -6.59 0.13 16.29
CA SER A 294 -5.94 -1.11 15.85
C SER A 294 -4.40 -1.09 15.93
N PRO A 295 -3.80 -0.96 17.13
CA PRO A 295 -2.36 -1.05 17.27
C PRO A 295 -1.86 -2.46 16.93
N SER A 296 -0.76 -2.53 16.18
CA SER A 296 -0.02 -3.76 15.88
C SER A 296 1.45 -3.58 16.24
N ILE A 297 2.10 -4.60 16.81
CA ILE A 297 3.48 -4.53 17.31
C ILE A 297 4.34 -5.69 16.78
N ALA A 298 5.58 -5.37 16.37
CA ALA A 298 6.55 -6.37 15.94
C ALA A 298 7.91 -6.17 16.62
N ALA A 299 8.61 -7.27 16.87
CA ALA A 299 9.94 -7.26 17.48
C ALA A 299 11.00 -6.81 16.46
N SER A 300 11.76 -5.78 16.80
CA SER A 300 12.93 -5.31 16.06
C SER A 300 14.19 -5.51 16.91
N GLY A 301 14.75 -6.72 16.84
CA GLY A 301 15.85 -7.14 17.72
C GLY A 301 15.43 -7.13 19.19
N ASN A 302 16.17 -6.41 20.05
CA ASN A 302 15.84 -6.23 21.47
C ASN A 302 14.85 -5.07 21.70
N SER A 303 14.24 -4.53 20.64
CA SER A 303 13.31 -3.42 20.68
C SER A 303 12.04 -3.77 19.90
N TYR A 304 11.12 -2.83 19.73
CA TYR A 304 9.88 -3.04 18.99
C TYR A 304 9.60 -1.87 18.03
N VAL A 305 8.77 -2.16 17.04
CA VAL A 305 8.05 -1.19 16.23
C VAL A 305 6.55 -1.41 16.46
N VAL A 306 5.79 -0.33 16.63
CA VAL A 306 4.33 -0.36 16.77
C VAL A 306 3.71 0.49 15.66
N ALA A 307 2.67 0.00 15.00
CA ALA A 307 1.89 0.70 13.99
C ALA A 307 0.43 0.88 14.45
N TRP A 308 -0.23 1.95 14.03
CA TRP A 308 -1.64 2.21 14.34
C TRP A 308 -2.29 3.10 13.29
N GLY A 309 -3.62 3.01 13.21
CA GLY A 309 -4.45 3.91 12.42
C GLY A 309 -4.92 5.10 13.24
N GLU A 310 -5.15 6.25 12.61
CA GLU A 310 -5.84 7.38 13.23
C GLU A 310 -7.17 7.63 12.50
N ILE A 311 -8.28 7.44 13.21
CA ILE A 311 -9.63 7.60 12.62
C ILE A 311 -9.87 9.06 12.22
N GLY A 312 -9.32 10.02 12.98
CA GLY A 312 -9.58 11.44 12.79
C GLY A 312 -9.04 12.02 11.49
N ASP A 313 -7.97 11.46 10.95
CA ASP A 313 -7.33 11.93 9.71
C ASP A 313 -7.24 10.84 8.62
N GLY A 314 -7.61 9.59 8.91
CA GLY A 314 -7.59 8.50 7.94
C GLY A 314 -6.18 8.05 7.55
N ASN A 315 -5.19 8.29 8.43
CA ASN A 315 -3.79 7.96 8.17
C ASN A 315 -3.31 6.75 8.99
N VAL A 316 -2.19 6.18 8.55
CA VAL A 316 -1.46 5.13 9.27
C VAL A 316 -0.15 5.71 9.79
N TYR A 317 0.19 5.37 11.02
CA TYR A 317 1.41 5.78 11.70
C TYR A 317 2.18 4.57 12.24
N ALA A 318 3.47 4.76 12.47
CA ALA A 318 4.31 3.80 13.18
C ALA A 318 5.32 4.50 14.09
N ALA A 319 5.84 3.82 15.11
CA ALA A 319 6.91 4.33 15.97
C ALA A 319 7.81 3.17 16.42
N THR A 320 9.13 3.43 16.43
CA THR A 320 10.08 2.58 17.17
C THR A 320 9.97 2.88 18.67
N ALA A 321 10.39 1.95 19.54
CA ALA A 321 10.34 2.14 20.99
C ALA A 321 10.91 3.50 21.46
N GLY A 322 10.07 4.36 22.05
CA GLY A 322 10.44 5.70 22.53
C GLY A 322 10.74 6.72 21.43
N GLY A 323 10.56 6.36 20.16
CA GLY A 323 10.73 7.23 19.00
C GLY A 323 9.52 8.11 18.73
N ALA A 324 9.69 9.13 17.89
CA ALA A 324 8.58 9.95 17.42
C ALA A 324 7.71 9.16 16.42
N PRO A 325 6.38 9.42 16.36
CA PRO A 325 5.53 8.87 15.31
C PRO A 325 6.02 9.22 13.90
N LEU A 326 6.05 8.21 13.05
CA LEU A 326 6.37 8.25 11.63
C LEU A 326 5.07 8.14 10.85
N LEU A 327 4.90 8.96 9.81
CA LEU A 327 3.75 8.85 8.91
C LEU A 327 3.98 7.68 7.94
N VAL A 328 3.04 6.73 7.88
CA VAL A 328 3.07 5.53 7.01
C VAL A 328 2.17 5.68 5.80
N SER A 329 0.91 6.08 5.99
CA SER A 329 0.04 6.57 4.92
C SER A 329 -0.33 8.01 5.22
N GLY A 330 -0.25 8.90 4.23
CA GLY A 330 -0.52 10.34 4.37
C GLY A 330 -1.60 10.85 3.42
N ASP A 331 -2.34 9.94 2.80
CA ASP A 331 -3.39 10.23 1.82
C ASP A 331 -4.76 10.49 2.48
N GLY A 332 -4.92 10.17 3.77
CA GLY A 332 -6.17 10.28 4.51
C GLY A 332 -7.25 9.28 4.09
N LEU A 333 -6.85 8.18 3.42
CA LEU A 333 -7.77 7.21 2.82
C LEU A 333 -7.67 5.82 3.45
N ALA A 334 -6.82 5.63 4.46
CA ALA A 334 -6.68 4.36 5.15
C ALA A 334 -7.93 4.09 6.00
N ALA A 335 -8.71 3.08 5.61
CA ALA A 335 -9.88 2.63 6.31
C ALA A 335 -10.34 1.28 5.74
N SER A 336 -10.66 0.34 6.64
CA SER A 336 -11.28 -0.92 6.28
C SER A 336 -12.78 -0.76 6.10
N VAL A 337 -13.37 -1.50 5.17
CA VAL A 337 -14.83 -1.54 4.97
C VAL A 337 -15.56 -2.21 6.14
N THR A 338 -14.88 -3.08 6.90
CA THR A 338 -15.48 -3.82 8.02
C THR A 338 -15.61 -2.96 9.27
N THR A 339 -14.65 -2.06 9.49
CA THR A 339 -14.57 -1.25 10.71
C THR A 339 -14.77 0.25 10.49
N ALA A 340 -14.70 0.72 9.24
CA ALA A 340 -14.61 2.14 8.89
C ALA A 340 -13.44 2.88 9.58
N ALA A 341 -12.40 2.13 9.98
CA ALA A 341 -11.21 2.64 10.64
C ALA A 341 -9.95 2.00 10.01
N PRO A 342 -8.77 2.64 10.10
CA PRO A 342 -7.55 2.03 9.58
C PRO A 342 -7.13 0.81 10.43
N LEU A 343 -6.81 -0.30 9.75
CA LEU A 343 -6.38 -1.57 10.34
C LEU A 343 -4.96 -1.94 9.86
N PRO A 344 -3.89 -1.30 10.38
CA PRO A 344 -2.55 -1.64 9.98
C PRO A 344 -2.00 -2.87 10.71
N THR A 345 -1.22 -3.66 10.00
CA THR A 345 -0.36 -4.72 10.55
C THR A 345 1.11 -4.37 10.31
N VAL A 346 2.00 -4.69 11.26
CA VAL A 346 3.44 -4.47 11.11
C VAL A 346 4.22 -5.78 11.28
N THR A 347 5.23 -5.98 10.44
CA THR A 347 6.18 -7.09 10.59
C THR A 347 7.62 -6.60 10.41
N ALA A 348 8.53 -7.07 11.26
CA ALA A 348 9.94 -6.72 11.20
C ALA A 348 10.69 -7.68 10.26
N LEU A 349 11.53 -7.13 9.38
CA LEU A 349 12.31 -7.88 8.41
C LEU A 349 13.68 -8.28 8.99
N ALA A 350 14.22 -9.41 8.53
CA ALA A 350 15.52 -9.92 8.98
C ALA A 350 16.70 -8.94 8.77
N GLY A 351 16.57 -8.00 7.82
CA GLY A 351 17.55 -6.92 7.58
C GLY A 351 17.49 -5.75 8.57
N GLY A 352 16.59 -5.79 9.57
CA GLY A 352 16.41 -4.75 10.60
C GLY A 352 15.36 -3.69 10.25
N GLY A 353 14.86 -3.66 9.01
CA GLY A 353 13.72 -2.82 8.61
C GLY A 353 12.37 -3.42 9.00
N PHE A 354 11.28 -2.81 8.57
CA PHE A 354 9.92 -3.30 8.79
C PHE A 354 8.98 -2.98 7.63
N VAL A 355 7.89 -3.74 7.53
CA VAL A 355 6.79 -3.52 6.58
C VAL A 355 5.55 -3.20 7.40
N VAL A 356 4.80 -2.17 6.99
CA VAL A 356 3.45 -1.92 7.48
C VAL A 356 2.48 -2.15 6.32
N ALA A 357 1.46 -2.97 6.51
CA ALA A 357 0.40 -3.21 5.54
C ALA A 357 -0.96 -2.76 6.09
N TRP A 358 -1.86 -2.27 5.24
CA TRP A 358 -3.17 -1.75 5.64
C TRP A 358 -4.17 -1.72 4.48
N ASP A 359 -5.43 -1.54 4.83
CA ASP A 359 -6.54 -1.40 3.88
C ASP A 359 -6.79 0.08 3.55
N SER A 360 -6.96 0.43 2.28
CA SER A 360 -7.18 1.82 1.86
C SER A 360 -8.19 1.96 0.71
N TYR A 361 -8.93 3.07 0.70
CA TYR A 361 -9.80 3.47 -0.41
C TYR A 361 -9.07 4.18 -1.56
N ALA A 362 -7.73 4.23 -1.53
CA ALA A 362 -6.87 4.99 -2.45
C ALA A 362 -7.10 4.71 -3.96
N ASN A 363 -7.79 3.63 -4.31
CA ASN A 363 -8.06 3.23 -5.69
C ASN A 363 -9.54 3.24 -6.10
N ASN A 364 -10.45 3.82 -5.31
CA ASN A 364 -11.86 3.86 -5.71
C ASN A 364 -12.22 5.16 -6.46
N PRO A 365 -12.38 5.13 -7.81
CA PRO A 365 -12.74 6.32 -8.58
C PRO A 365 -14.17 6.84 -8.33
N TRP A 366 -14.99 6.12 -7.55
CA TRP A 366 -16.40 6.44 -7.31
C TRP A 366 -16.72 6.81 -5.85
N GLY A 367 -15.74 6.80 -4.94
CA GLY A 367 -15.91 7.25 -3.55
C GLY A 367 -16.82 6.37 -2.68
N PHE A 368 -17.01 5.09 -3.04
CA PHE A 368 -17.68 4.10 -2.18
C PHE A 368 -16.66 3.40 -1.26
N ALA A 369 -17.13 2.78 -0.17
CA ALA A 369 -16.28 1.99 0.74
C ALA A 369 -15.86 0.68 0.06
N ALA A 370 -14.81 0.73 -0.75
CA ALA A 370 -14.22 -0.45 -1.39
C ALA A 370 -12.71 -0.34 -1.24
N SER A 371 -12.14 -1.14 -0.31
CA SER A 371 -10.73 -1.07 0.07
C SER A 371 -9.85 -2.02 -0.74
N ASP A 372 -8.59 -1.63 -0.94
CA ASP A 372 -7.51 -2.45 -1.46
C ASP A 372 -6.39 -2.54 -0.41
N ILE A 373 -5.50 -3.52 -0.56
CA ILE A 373 -4.41 -3.77 0.38
C ILE A 373 -3.15 -3.07 -0.09
N PHE A 374 -2.56 -2.27 0.78
CA PHE A 374 -1.32 -1.56 0.54
C PHE A 374 -0.27 -1.93 1.58
N PHE A 375 0.99 -1.74 1.22
CA PHE A 375 2.08 -1.78 2.18
C PHE A 375 3.15 -0.72 1.89
N GLN A 376 3.90 -0.39 2.93
CA GLN A 376 5.09 0.45 2.86
C GLN A 376 6.24 -0.24 3.60
N ARG A 377 7.43 -0.19 3.01
CA ARG A 377 8.67 -0.65 3.62
C ARG A 377 9.44 0.49 4.28
N PHE A 378 10.12 0.16 5.37
CA PHE A 378 10.97 1.04 6.13
C PHE A 378 12.30 0.38 6.47
N ASP A 379 13.35 1.17 6.58
CA ASP A 379 14.63 0.72 7.15
C ASP A 379 14.58 0.70 8.69
N ALA A 380 15.66 0.24 9.31
CA ALA A 380 15.77 0.15 10.77
C ALA A 380 15.70 1.50 11.50
N ALA A 381 15.95 2.60 10.80
CA ALA A 381 15.87 3.95 11.33
C ALA A 381 14.48 4.58 11.15
N GLY A 382 13.55 3.88 10.50
CA GLY A 382 12.20 4.38 10.21
C GLY A 382 12.13 5.25 8.95
N ASN A 383 13.16 5.25 8.10
CA ASN A 383 13.07 5.91 6.80
C ASN A 383 12.33 5.01 5.81
N ARG A 384 11.52 5.61 4.94
CA ARG A 384 10.83 4.90 3.86
C ARG A 384 11.83 4.28 2.88
N VAL A 385 11.57 3.02 2.50
CA VAL A 385 12.34 2.30 1.50
C VAL A 385 11.41 1.91 0.36
N GLY A 386 11.63 2.49 -0.82
CA GLY A 386 10.74 2.30 -1.96
C GLY A 386 9.39 2.99 -1.79
N GLU A 387 8.54 2.81 -2.81
CA GLU A 387 7.22 3.40 -2.88
C GLU A 387 6.18 2.57 -2.11
N MET A 388 5.08 3.25 -1.75
CA MET A 388 3.87 2.58 -1.27
C MET A 388 3.36 1.67 -2.39
N THR A 389 3.12 0.41 -2.07
CA THR A 389 2.83 -0.63 -3.05
C THR A 389 1.48 -1.27 -2.74
N GLN A 390 0.63 -1.42 -3.75
CA GLN A 390 -0.59 -2.21 -3.64
C GLN A 390 -0.22 -3.70 -3.68
N ALA A 391 -0.64 -4.47 -2.68
CA ALA A 391 -0.35 -5.89 -2.58
C ALA A 391 -1.20 -6.72 -3.55
N ASN A 392 -2.50 -6.41 -3.62
CA ASN A 392 -3.47 -7.06 -4.49
C ASN A 392 -3.37 -6.50 -5.94
N ILE A 393 -3.67 -7.33 -6.93
CA ILE A 393 -3.61 -7.04 -8.37
C ILE A 393 -5.00 -6.70 -8.92
N ASP A 394 -6.02 -7.45 -8.49
CA ASP A 394 -7.37 -7.29 -9.00
C ASP A 394 -7.97 -6.01 -8.39
N GLY A 395 -7.79 -4.90 -9.11
CA GLY A 395 -8.35 -3.60 -8.73
C GLY A 395 -9.89 -3.62 -8.74
N GLY A 396 -10.49 -2.80 -7.88
CA GLY A 396 -11.95 -2.69 -7.76
C GLY A 396 -12.49 -2.68 -6.33
N GLY A 397 -11.61 -2.81 -5.32
CA GLY A 397 -11.94 -2.74 -3.90
C GLY A 397 -12.51 -4.04 -3.31
N SER A 398 -13.08 -4.00 -2.10
CA SER A 398 -13.55 -5.17 -1.34
C SER A 398 -12.46 -6.17 -0.94
N ARG A 399 -11.26 -5.67 -0.63
CA ARG A 399 -10.16 -6.41 0.01
C ARG A 399 -9.82 -5.72 1.32
N TYR A 400 -9.77 -6.48 2.41
CA TYR A 400 -9.61 -5.91 3.74
C TYR A 400 -9.04 -6.93 4.74
N ASP A 401 -8.79 -6.45 5.95
CA ASP A 401 -8.23 -7.19 7.08
C ASP A 401 -6.86 -7.79 6.73
N ALA A 402 -5.94 -6.93 6.29
CA ALA A 402 -4.57 -7.31 5.97
C ALA A 402 -3.82 -7.94 7.16
N SER A 403 -3.11 -9.05 6.90
CA SER A 403 -2.17 -9.68 7.83
C SER A 403 -0.83 -9.90 7.13
N ALA A 404 0.28 -9.62 7.81
CA ALA A 404 1.62 -9.73 7.24
C ALA A 404 2.59 -10.48 8.16
N THR A 405 3.46 -11.31 7.59
CA THR A 405 4.56 -11.95 8.33
C THR A 405 5.84 -12.02 7.49
N ALA A 406 6.98 -11.73 8.13
CA ALA A 406 8.29 -11.85 7.51
C ALA A 406 8.69 -13.32 7.37
N LEU A 407 9.24 -13.69 6.21
CA LEU A 407 9.65 -15.05 5.89
C LEU A 407 11.14 -15.26 6.14
N SER A 408 11.53 -16.53 6.35
CA SER A 408 12.92 -16.90 6.66
C SER A 408 13.90 -16.64 5.51
N ASP A 409 13.40 -16.49 4.27
CA ASP A 409 14.18 -16.14 3.09
C ASP A 409 14.48 -14.62 2.99
N GLY A 410 13.98 -13.84 3.96
CA GLY A 410 14.13 -12.38 4.02
C GLY A 410 13.02 -11.60 3.31
N GLY A 411 12.11 -12.29 2.62
CA GLY A 411 10.88 -11.72 2.08
C GLY A 411 9.79 -11.58 3.13
N PHE A 412 8.57 -11.33 2.67
CA PHE A 412 7.37 -11.28 3.50
C PHE A 412 6.16 -11.74 2.70
N VAL A 413 5.12 -12.16 3.40
CA VAL A 413 3.82 -12.50 2.81
C VAL A 413 2.76 -11.60 3.41
N ILE A 414 1.79 -11.19 2.59
CA ILE A 414 0.60 -10.46 3.01
C ILE A 414 -0.61 -11.30 2.60
N ALA A 415 -1.57 -11.45 3.52
CA ALA A 415 -2.86 -12.07 3.28
C ALA A 415 -4.00 -11.08 3.62
N TRP A 416 -5.17 -11.30 3.03
CA TRP A 416 -6.35 -10.47 3.19
C TRP A 416 -7.62 -11.26 2.89
N GLN A 417 -8.75 -10.75 3.35
CA GLN A 417 -10.08 -11.18 2.95
C GLN A 417 -10.51 -10.48 1.66
N SER A 418 -11.25 -11.17 0.78
CA SER A 418 -11.86 -10.57 -0.41
C SER A 418 -13.30 -11.02 -0.63
N GLU A 419 -14.25 -10.08 -0.74
CA GLU A 419 -15.67 -10.34 -1.08
C GLU A 419 -15.90 -10.79 -2.53
N SER A 420 -14.83 -10.84 -3.33
CA SER A 420 -14.85 -11.36 -4.71
C SER A 420 -14.11 -12.69 -4.85
N GLY A 421 -13.62 -13.21 -3.73
CA GLY A 421 -12.58 -14.23 -3.66
C GLY A 421 -13.08 -15.67 -3.63
N ASP A 422 -14.24 -15.92 -3.04
CA ASP A 422 -14.97 -17.17 -3.17
C ASP A 422 -16.31 -16.88 -3.88
N PHE A 423 -16.86 -17.89 -4.53
CA PHE A 423 -17.96 -17.69 -5.46
C PHE A 423 -19.32 -17.53 -4.79
N ASP A 424 -19.38 -17.52 -3.45
CA ASP A 424 -20.59 -17.35 -2.66
C ASP A 424 -20.56 -16.34 -1.49
N ALA A 425 -19.41 -15.86 -0.97
CA ALA A 425 -19.31 -14.75 0.01
C ALA A 425 -17.93 -14.02 0.07
N SER A 426 -17.03 -14.37 1.02
CA SER A 426 -15.65 -13.86 1.08
C SER A 426 -14.59 -14.95 1.22
N GLY A 427 -13.57 -14.94 0.36
CA GLY A 427 -12.42 -15.86 0.42
C GLY A 427 -11.12 -15.20 0.91
N LEU A 428 -10.12 -16.01 1.25
CA LEU A 428 -8.81 -15.52 1.73
C LEU A 428 -7.74 -15.62 0.65
N PHE A 429 -7.03 -14.51 0.45
CA PHE A 429 -6.04 -14.34 -0.61
C PHE A 429 -4.74 -13.77 -0.06
N GLY A 430 -3.66 -14.00 -0.77
CA GLY A 430 -2.36 -13.48 -0.38
C GLY A 430 -1.36 -13.46 -1.52
N ARG A 431 -0.22 -12.83 -1.23
CA ARG A 431 0.90 -12.72 -2.15
C ARG A 431 2.20 -12.60 -1.38
N ARG A 432 3.28 -13.19 -1.92
CA ARG A 432 4.62 -13.05 -1.35
C ARG A 432 5.39 -11.97 -2.07
N PHE A 433 6.26 -11.35 -1.29
CA PHE A 433 7.12 -10.28 -1.74
C PHE A 433 8.55 -10.59 -1.32
N GLY A 434 9.49 -10.29 -2.22
CA GLY A 434 10.90 -10.31 -1.90
C GLY A 434 11.27 -9.26 -0.86
N ALA A 435 12.49 -9.33 -0.36
CA ALA A 435 13.01 -8.37 0.62
C ALA A 435 12.96 -6.92 0.13
N ASP A 436 12.95 -6.69 -1.20
CA ASP A 436 12.86 -5.40 -1.89
C ASP A 436 11.42 -4.94 -2.15
N GLY A 437 10.41 -5.71 -1.75
CA GLY A 437 9.00 -5.42 -1.99
C GLY A 437 8.51 -5.79 -3.39
N SER A 438 9.35 -6.40 -4.23
CA SER A 438 8.89 -6.96 -5.50
C SER A 438 8.02 -8.18 -5.24
N ALA A 439 6.90 -8.31 -5.95
CA ALA A 439 6.08 -9.50 -5.84
C ALA A 439 6.80 -10.71 -6.42
N LEU A 440 6.75 -11.84 -5.72
CA LEU A 440 7.33 -13.10 -6.17
C LEU A 440 6.41 -13.81 -7.17
N GLU A 441 5.10 -13.72 -6.95
CA GLU A 441 4.09 -14.30 -7.83
C GLU A 441 3.52 -13.27 -8.82
N ALA A 442 3.21 -13.74 -10.02
CA ALA A 442 2.53 -12.93 -11.04
C ALA A 442 1.04 -12.71 -10.73
N ARG A 443 0.45 -13.53 -9.85
CA ARG A 443 -0.94 -13.45 -9.38
C ARG A 443 -1.04 -13.64 -7.87
N GLU A 444 -2.22 -13.32 -7.34
CA GLU A 444 -2.60 -13.65 -5.96
C GLU A 444 -2.89 -15.15 -5.85
N PHE A 445 -2.68 -15.70 -4.66
CA PHE A 445 -3.01 -17.08 -4.34
C PHE A 445 -4.10 -17.14 -3.27
N ALA A 446 -5.03 -18.09 -3.38
CA ALA A 446 -5.95 -18.39 -2.28
C ALA A 446 -5.23 -19.09 -1.12
N LEU A 447 -5.54 -18.68 0.11
CA LEU A 447 -4.98 -19.27 1.33
C LEU A 447 -5.76 -20.51 1.77
N ASN A 448 -7.10 -20.44 1.77
CA ASN A 448 -7.97 -21.54 2.22
C ASN A 448 -8.42 -22.44 1.06
N GLU A 449 -8.97 -23.60 1.42
CA GLU A 449 -9.68 -24.48 0.50
C GLU A 449 -11.04 -23.87 0.12
N MET A 450 -11.58 -24.20 -1.07
CA MET A 450 -12.93 -23.74 -1.43
C MET A 450 -13.93 -24.21 -0.40
N ARG A 451 -14.70 -23.26 0.12
CA ARG A 451 -15.69 -23.52 1.14
C ARG A 451 -16.84 -22.53 1.04
N GLN A 452 -18.05 -23.04 1.15
CA GLN A 452 -19.22 -22.19 1.19
C GLN A 452 -19.32 -21.44 2.52
N GLY A 453 -19.58 -20.14 2.43
CA GLY A 453 -19.74 -19.26 3.58
C GLY A 453 -18.63 -18.22 3.63
N ASP A 454 -18.51 -17.52 4.75
CA ASP A 454 -17.60 -16.39 4.90
C ASP A 454 -16.30 -16.82 5.60
N GLN A 455 -15.17 -16.70 4.91
CA GLN A 455 -13.85 -16.85 5.52
C GLN A 455 -13.23 -15.48 5.78
N ALA A 456 -12.94 -15.21 7.06
CA ALA A 456 -12.62 -13.86 7.53
C ALA A 456 -11.49 -13.81 8.55
N ASN A 457 -10.92 -12.61 8.72
CA ASN A 457 -9.86 -12.30 9.69
C ASN A 457 -8.63 -13.23 9.59
N PRO A 458 -7.91 -13.24 8.45
CA PRO A 458 -6.71 -14.05 8.31
C PRO A 458 -5.61 -13.58 9.27
N VAL A 459 -4.90 -14.52 9.88
CA VAL A 459 -3.68 -14.26 10.67
C VAL A 459 -2.54 -15.15 10.20
N LEU A 460 -1.34 -14.61 10.12
CA LEU A 460 -0.17 -15.30 9.56
C LEU A 460 0.95 -15.50 10.59
N SER A 461 1.64 -16.64 10.50
CA SER A 461 2.87 -16.88 11.27
C SER A 461 3.90 -17.61 10.42
N ALA A 462 5.09 -17.05 10.27
CA ALA A 462 6.18 -17.74 9.57
C ALA A 462 6.60 -19.01 10.34
N LEU A 463 6.84 -20.09 9.61
CA LEU A 463 7.20 -21.40 10.17
C LEU A 463 8.70 -21.64 10.11
N ALA A 464 9.20 -22.43 11.06
CA ALA A 464 10.61 -22.81 11.12
C ALA A 464 11.11 -23.62 9.91
N ASN A 465 10.20 -24.20 9.12
CA ASN A 465 10.53 -24.92 7.87
C ASN A 465 10.64 -23.99 6.65
N GLY A 466 10.53 -22.67 6.83
CA GLY A 466 10.59 -21.66 5.78
C GLY A 466 9.26 -21.36 5.08
N GLY A 467 8.20 -22.08 5.43
CA GLY A 467 6.83 -21.75 5.04
C GLY A 467 6.15 -20.77 6.00
N PHE A 468 4.82 -20.75 5.97
CA PHE A 468 3.99 -19.97 6.88
C PHE A 468 2.69 -20.70 7.20
N ALA A 469 2.13 -20.38 8.35
CA ALA A 469 0.82 -20.79 8.80
C ALA A 469 -0.18 -19.67 8.54
N ALA A 470 -1.41 -20.01 8.21
CA ALA A 470 -2.53 -19.11 8.21
C ALA A 470 -3.63 -19.66 9.11
N ALA A 471 -4.31 -18.81 9.88
CA ALA A 471 -5.56 -19.17 10.55
C ALA A 471 -6.63 -18.11 10.26
N TRP A 472 -7.90 -18.50 10.35
CA TRP A 472 -9.03 -17.62 10.03
C TRP A 472 -10.30 -18.10 10.71
N VAL A 473 -11.33 -17.24 10.68
CA VAL A 473 -12.69 -17.59 11.06
C VAL A 473 -13.42 -18.11 9.82
N ASP A 474 -13.99 -19.30 9.92
CA ASP A 474 -14.83 -19.93 8.89
C ASP A 474 -16.29 -19.95 9.38
N THR A 475 -17.13 -19.13 8.74
CA THR A 475 -18.59 -19.10 8.94
C THR A 475 -19.27 -19.79 7.78
N GLN A 476 -19.58 -21.07 7.95
CA GLN A 476 -20.21 -21.88 6.92
C GLN A 476 -21.64 -21.42 6.63
N ASP A 477 -22.15 -21.71 5.42
CA ASP A 477 -23.52 -21.41 4.96
C ASP A 477 -24.63 -21.90 5.92
N ASN A 478 -24.37 -22.96 6.69
CA ASN A 478 -25.31 -23.49 7.67
C ASN A 478 -25.32 -22.72 9.01
N GLY A 479 -24.54 -21.64 9.13
CA GLY A 479 -24.36 -20.81 10.33
C GLY A 479 -23.35 -21.35 11.34
N THR A 480 -22.64 -22.45 11.03
CA THR A 480 -21.54 -22.98 11.85
C THR A 480 -20.35 -22.04 11.76
N VAL A 481 -19.83 -21.63 12.91
CA VAL A 481 -18.62 -20.79 13.00
C VAL A 481 -17.53 -21.57 13.71
N GLN A 482 -16.35 -21.64 13.10
CA GLN A 482 -15.17 -22.30 13.63
C GLN A 482 -13.90 -21.52 13.27
N VAL A 483 -12.80 -21.80 13.96
CA VAL A 483 -11.47 -21.35 13.54
C VAL A 483 -10.79 -22.49 12.79
N GLU A 484 -10.25 -22.18 11.62
CA GLU A 484 -9.46 -23.10 10.82
C GLU A 484 -8.05 -22.55 10.60
N ALA A 485 -7.15 -23.43 10.16
CA ALA A 485 -5.80 -23.08 9.80
C ALA A 485 -5.25 -23.96 8.69
N ARG A 486 -4.25 -23.44 7.99
CA ARG A 486 -3.50 -24.14 6.96
C ARG A 486 -2.02 -23.88 7.12
N MET A 487 -1.23 -24.89 6.74
CA MET A 487 0.22 -24.76 6.64
C MET A 487 0.59 -24.66 5.16
N LEU A 488 1.33 -23.62 4.82
CA LEU A 488 1.77 -23.30 3.47
C LEU A 488 3.30 -23.46 3.41
N ALA A 489 3.79 -24.20 2.43
CA ALA A 489 5.22 -24.39 2.26
C ALA A 489 5.91 -23.10 1.77
N GLY A 490 7.19 -22.94 2.10
CA GLY A 490 8.03 -21.87 1.55
C GLY A 490 8.36 -22.11 0.08
N THR A 491 9.05 -21.15 -0.55
CA THR A 491 9.68 -21.39 -1.86
C THR A 491 10.60 -22.61 -1.75
N ASP A 492 10.49 -23.57 -2.68
CA ASP A 492 11.43 -24.69 -2.75
C ASP A 492 12.85 -24.11 -2.95
N PRO A 493 13.82 -24.38 -2.07
CA PRO A 493 15.19 -23.83 -2.17
C PRO A 493 15.92 -24.18 -3.48
N GLY A 494 15.31 -25.02 -4.35
CA GLY A 494 15.79 -25.36 -5.68
C GLY A 494 15.25 -24.53 -6.85
N VAL A 495 14.30 -23.61 -6.64
CA VAL A 495 13.79 -22.72 -7.71
C VAL A 495 14.40 -21.33 -7.54
N PRO A 496 15.42 -20.95 -8.33
CA PRO A 496 15.86 -19.56 -8.35
C PRO A 496 14.70 -18.69 -8.81
N ALA A 497 14.55 -17.50 -8.22
CA ALA A 497 13.72 -16.44 -8.77
C ALA A 497 13.94 -16.37 -10.30
N PRO A 498 12.88 -16.18 -11.12
CA PRO A 498 13.02 -16.15 -12.56
C PRO A 498 14.15 -15.19 -12.92
N ALA A 499 15.20 -15.75 -13.53
CA ALA A 499 16.37 -14.97 -13.89
C ALA A 499 15.90 -13.87 -14.85
N VAL A 500 15.95 -12.62 -14.39
CA VAL A 500 15.75 -11.46 -15.24
C VAL A 500 16.86 -11.52 -16.28
N SER A 501 16.55 -12.02 -17.48
CA SER A 501 17.48 -11.97 -18.60
C SER A 501 17.56 -10.53 -19.06
N LEU A 502 18.41 -9.75 -18.43
CA LEU A 502 18.87 -8.49 -19.00
C LEU A 502 19.60 -8.81 -20.31
N PRO A 503 19.36 -8.06 -21.40
CA PRO A 503 20.15 -8.23 -22.61
C PRO A 503 21.62 -8.04 -22.27
N SER A 504 22.42 -9.09 -22.51
CA SER A 504 23.85 -9.08 -22.24
C SER A 504 24.53 -8.07 -23.17
N VAL A 505 24.92 -6.91 -22.63
CA VAL A 505 25.88 -6.02 -23.29
C VAL A 505 27.27 -6.56 -22.97
N SER A 506 27.96 -7.07 -23.99
CA SER A 506 29.37 -7.43 -23.89
C SER A 506 30.20 -6.18 -23.63
N VAL A 507 30.67 -6.01 -22.39
CA VAL A 507 31.56 -4.91 -22.01
C VAL A 507 33.00 -5.31 -22.36
N SER A 508 33.58 -4.63 -23.35
CA SER A 508 35.03 -4.66 -23.58
C SER A 508 35.77 -4.04 -22.39
N ALA A 509 36.90 -4.63 -22.01
CA ALA A 509 37.74 -4.21 -20.88
C ALA A 509 38.05 -2.70 -20.85
N PRO A 510 38.14 -2.08 -19.65
CA PRO A 510 38.35 -0.65 -19.51
C PRO A 510 39.75 -0.22 -19.98
N ALA A 511 39.81 0.86 -20.76
CA ALA A 511 41.05 1.56 -21.06
C ALA A 511 41.62 2.22 -19.77
N PRO A 512 42.95 2.32 -19.63
CA PRO A 512 43.57 2.89 -18.42
C PRO A 512 43.26 4.38 -18.26
N SER A 513 43.12 4.82 -17.00
CA SER A 513 42.78 6.19 -16.60
C SER A 513 43.68 7.26 -17.22
N PRO A 514 43.12 8.39 -17.71
CA PRO A 514 43.89 9.59 -18.01
C PRO A 514 44.42 10.26 -16.73
N ALA A 515 45.60 10.88 -16.84
CA ALA A 515 46.23 11.64 -15.77
C ALA A 515 45.41 12.90 -15.36
N PRO A 516 45.56 13.41 -14.13
CA PRO A 516 44.77 14.54 -13.62
C PRO A 516 45.13 15.85 -14.34
N ALA A 517 44.11 16.61 -14.75
CA ALA A 517 44.26 17.95 -15.31
C ALA A 517 44.41 19.02 -14.20
N PRO A 518 45.11 20.15 -14.46
CA PRO A 518 45.38 21.19 -13.46
C PRO A 518 44.14 22.04 -13.12
N GLY A 519 44.09 22.56 -11.90
CA GLY A 519 42.96 23.32 -11.36
C GLY A 519 42.64 24.64 -12.08
N PRO A 520 41.37 25.09 -12.08
CA PRO A 520 40.93 26.24 -12.85
C PRO A 520 41.28 27.59 -12.21
N ALA A 521 41.59 28.56 -13.07
CA ALA A 521 41.84 29.97 -12.74
C ALA A 521 40.53 30.79 -12.66
N PRO A 522 40.52 31.99 -12.04
CA PRO A 522 39.30 32.75 -11.76
C PRO A 522 38.67 33.40 -13.01
N ALA A 523 37.34 33.46 -13.05
CA ALA A 523 36.56 34.03 -14.16
C ALA A 523 36.38 35.57 -14.06
N PRO A 524 36.22 36.30 -15.18
CA PRO A 524 36.06 37.76 -15.22
C PRO A 524 34.60 38.24 -15.16
N VAL A 525 34.45 39.54 -14.85
CA VAL A 525 33.22 40.32 -14.58
C VAL A 525 32.27 40.47 -15.80
N PRO A 526 30.93 40.49 -15.63
CA PRO A 526 29.96 40.68 -16.73
C PRO A 526 29.71 42.15 -17.13
N ALA A 527 29.33 42.38 -18.40
CA ALA A 527 28.95 43.67 -18.99
C ALA A 527 27.45 43.67 -19.44
N PRO A 528 26.80 44.85 -19.65
CA PRO A 528 25.36 45.06 -19.44
C PRO A 528 24.42 44.75 -20.62
N ALA A 529 23.14 44.55 -20.29
CA ALA A 529 22.04 44.15 -21.19
C ALA A 529 21.50 45.28 -22.12
N PRO A 530 20.98 44.96 -23.33
CA PRO A 530 20.27 45.90 -24.20
C PRO A 530 18.73 45.91 -24.00
N ALA A 531 18.11 47.02 -24.39
CA ALA A 531 16.70 47.43 -24.20
C ALA A 531 15.69 46.84 -25.24
N PRO A 532 14.36 46.96 -25.03
CA PRO A 532 13.33 46.09 -25.63
C PRO A 532 12.67 46.62 -26.92
N ALA A 533 11.97 45.74 -27.65
CA ALA A 533 11.18 46.02 -28.87
C ALA A 533 9.72 45.49 -28.77
N PRO A 534 8.75 46.01 -29.57
CA PRO A 534 7.33 46.25 -29.22
C PRO A 534 6.36 45.06 -29.51
N PRO A 535 5.05 45.15 -29.11
CA PRO A 535 4.19 43.97 -28.96
C PRO A 535 3.43 43.60 -30.25
N ILE A 536 3.13 42.30 -30.42
CA ILE A 536 2.23 41.77 -31.45
C ILE A 536 1.13 40.89 -30.85
N SER A 537 -0.04 40.95 -31.49
CA SER A 537 -1.37 40.66 -30.94
C SER A 537 -1.76 39.18 -30.83
N SER A 538 -2.64 38.95 -29.85
CA SER A 538 -3.46 37.76 -29.57
C SER A 538 -4.05 37.00 -30.76
N GLY A 539 -4.02 35.67 -30.66
CA GLY A 539 -4.90 34.76 -31.39
C GLY A 539 -4.83 33.35 -30.81
N SER A 540 -5.78 32.98 -29.94
CA SER A 540 -5.96 31.62 -29.45
C SER A 540 -6.62 30.76 -30.54
N SER A 541 -6.01 29.66 -30.93
CA SER A 541 -6.66 28.63 -31.75
C SER A 541 -6.52 27.25 -31.11
N SER A 542 -7.65 26.64 -30.77
CA SER A 542 -7.75 25.27 -30.29
C SER A 542 -7.52 24.30 -31.45
N GLY A 543 -6.44 23.52 -31.41
CA GLY A 543 -6.17 22.44 -32.35
C GLY A 543 -6.62 21.09 -31.79
N SER A 544 -7.64 20.48 -32.37
CA SER A 544 -7.99 19.08 -32.15
C SER A 544 -7.29 18.20 -33.19
N GLY A 545 -6.57 17.16 -32.75
CA GLY A 545 -5.93 16.18 -33.61
C GLY A 545 -5.99 14.80 -32.99
N SER A 546 -6.70 13.88 -33.66
CA SER A 546 -6.78 12.45 -33.33
C SER A 546 -5.69 11.70 -34.08
N SER A 547 -4.84 10.95 -33.37
CA SER A 547 -4.37 9.60 -33.73
C SER A 547 -3.35 9.10 -32.71
N THR A 548 -3.40 7.79 -32.46
CA THR A 548 -2.45 7.00 -31.67
C THR A 548 -1.01 7.23 -32.13
N GLY A 549 -0.15 7.72 -31.23
CA GLY A 549 1.32 7.78 -31.40
C GLY A 549 1.89 8.99 -32.18
N ALA A 550 1.14 10.08 -32.38
CA ALA A 550 1.65 11.27 -33.05
C ALA A 550 2.27 12.29 -32.07
N ALA A 551 3.38 12.92 -32.48
CA ALA A 551 3.97 14.05 -31.76
C ALA A 551 2.99 15.25 -31.77
N VAL A 552 2.69 15.80 -30.60
CA VAL A 552 1.85 16.99 -30.43
C VAL A 552 2.78 18.19 -30.31
N SER A 553 2.58 19.22 -31.12
CA SER A 553 3.35 20.47 -31.03
C SER A 553 2.43 21.65 -30.71
N GLY A 554 2.87 22.50 -29.78
CA GLY A 554 2.24 23.75 -29.39
C GLY A 554 2.46 24.87 -30.41
N THR A 555 2.39 26.11 -29.93
CA THR A 555 2.65 27.34 -30.71
C THR A 555 3.70 28.20 -30.02
N GLY A 556 4.03 29.38 -30.54
CA GLY A 556 4.96 30.30 -29.87
C GLY A 556 4.35 31.08 -28.69
N GLY A 557 3.15 30.72 -28.22
CA GLY A 557 2.53 31.30 -27.03
C GLY A 557 1.84 30.24 -26.19
N ALA A 558 1.46 30.59 -24.95
CA ALA A 558 0.93 29.67 -23.94
C ALA A 558 -0.23 28.78 -24.43
N ASN A 559 -0.12 27.47 -24.21
CA ASN A 559 -1.09 26.46 -24.60
C ASN A 559 -1.63 25.68 -23.40
N LEU A 560 -2.88 25.25 -23.52
CA LEU A 560 -3.47 24.24 -22.65
C LEU A 560 -3.72 22.98 -23.50
N ILE A 561 -2.93 21.94 -23.25
CA ILE A 561 -2.94 20.68 -23.96
C ILE A 561 -3.59 19.65 -23.02
N LYS A 562 -4.50 18.82 -23.52
CA LYS A 562 -5.05 17.70 -22.75
C LYS A 562 -4.29 16.43 -23.09
N ALA A 563 -3.85 15.70 -22.06
CA ALA A 563 -3.24 14.39 -22.23
C ALA A 563 -4.25 13.43 -22.88
N LEU A 564 -3.78 12.65 -23.85
CA LEU A 564 -4.56 11.59 -24.51
C LEU A 564 -4.10 10.23 -24.01
N ALA A 565 -4.92 9.20 -24.27
CA ALA A 565 -4.54 7.83 -23.97
C ALA A 565 -3.45 7.32 -24.93
N GLY A 566 -2.46 6.61 -24.38
CA GLY A 566 -1.31 6.08 -25.08
C GLY A 566 -0.15 7.08 -25.12
N GLY A 567 1.09 6.59 -24.96
CA GLY A 567 2.26 7.46 -24.78
C GLY A 567 2.49 8.43 -25.95
N GLN A 568 2.64 9.72 -25.62
CA GLN A 568 2.79 10.81 -26.58
C GLN A 568 4.18 11.47 -26.49
N THR A 569 4.58 12.17 -27.54
CA THR A 569 5.68 13.15 -27.47
C THR A 569 5.09 14.53 -27.67
N ILE A 570 5.26 15.42 -26.70
CA ILE A 570 4.61 16.73 -26.66
C ILE A 570 5.69 17.80 -26.60
N ASP A 571 5.70 18.72 -27.56
CA ASP A 571 6.59 19.87 -27.60
C ASP A 571 5.77 21.16 -27.51
N GLY A 572 5.80 21.88 -26.38
CA GLY A 572 5.04 23.13 -26.20
C GLY A 572 5.57 24.29 -27.06
N LEU A 573 6.81 24.20 -27.55
CA LEU A 573 7.56 25.23 -28.25
C LEU A 573 7.87 26.46 -27.39
N GLY A 574 7.07 27.52 -27.45
CA GLY A 574 7.36 28.78 -26.77
C GLY A 574 6.15 29.31 -26.05
N GLY A 575 6.36 29.96 -24.91
CA GLY A 575 5.27 30.37 -24.02
C GLY A 575 5.37 29.65 -22.69
N ILE A 576 4.28 29.66 -21.94
CA ILE A 576 4.13 28.85 -20.72
C ILE A 576 3.04 27.83 -21.03
N ASP A 577 3.46 26.60 -21.27
CA ASP A 577 2.58 25.54 -21.74
C ASP A 577 2.14 24.63 -20.59
N THR A 578 0.86 24.28 -20.59
CA THR A 578 0.23 23.44 -19.58
C THR A 578 -0.31 22.17 -20.20
N LEU A 579 0.14 21.02 -19.69
CA LEU A 579 -0.46 19.72 -19.99
C LEU A 579 -1.41 19.29 -18.86
N GLU A 580 -2.67 19.02 -19.21
CA GLU A 580 -3.74 18.65 -18.30
C GLU A 580 -4.00 17.14 -18.35
N TYR A 581 -3.82 16.48 -17.21
CA TYR A 581 -4.23 15.10 -16.95
C TYR A 581 -5.55 15.08 -16.20
N ALA A 582 -6.44 14.14 -16.55
CA ALA A 582 -7.74 14.01 -15.91
C ALA A 582 -7.68 13.41 -14.49
N GLY A 583 -6.58 12.70 -14.16
CA GLY A 583 -6.39 12.03 -12.87
C GLY A 583 -5.66 12.89 -11.83
N TYR A 584 -5.55 12.35 -10.61
CA TYR A 584 -4.77 12.94 -9.52
C TYR A 584 -3.27 12.79 -9.78
N LYS A 585 -2.44 13.73 -9.29
CA LYS A 585 -0.98 13.68 -9.46
C LYS A 585 -0.40 12.35 -8.99
N GLY A 586 -0.95 11.77 -7.90
CA GLY A 586 -0.48 10.52 -7.33
C GLY A 586 -0.52 9.31 -8.27
N LEU A 587 -1.32 9.38 -9.35
CA LEU A 587 -1.40 8.35 -10.38
C LEU A 587 -0.23 8.41 -11.39
N PHE A 588 0.53 9.50 -11.39
CA PHE A 588 1.55 9.76 -12.39
C PHE A 588 2.94 9.86 -11.76
N ASP A 589 3.92 9.24 -12.40
CA ASP A 589 5.32 9.42 -12.09
C ASP A 589 5.96 10.42 -13.06
N ILE A 590 6.66 11.43 -12.53
CA ILE A 590 7.29 12.49 -13.31
C ILE A 590 8.79 12.33 -13.18
N GLN A 591 9.50 12.18 -14.30
CA GLN A 591 10.95 12.00 -14.31
C GLN A 591 11.61 12.93 -15.33
N ARG A 592 12.69 13.61 -14.92
CA ARG A 592 13.54 14.33 -15.88
C ARG A 592 14.50 13.36 -16.58
N THR A 593 14.56 13.46 -17.90
CA THR A 593 15.46 12.67 -18.76
C THR A 593 16.31 13.60 -19.63
N ALA A 594 17.30 13.05 -20.34
CA ALA A 594 18.12 13.83 -21.28
C ALA A 594 17.31 14.38 -22.47
N GLY A 595 16.13 13.83 -22.75
CA GLY A 595 15.26 14.22 -23.86
C GLY A 595 14.08 15.11 -23.47
N GLY A 596 13.96 15.52 -22.20
CA GLY A 596 12.80 16.25 -21.68
C GLY A 596 12.28 15.64 -20.38
N VAL A 597 11.01 15.86 -20.06
CA VAL A 597 10.34 15.28 -18.88
C VAL A 597 9.45 14.14 -19.33
N THR A 598 9.58 12.96 -18.73
CA THR A 598 8.61 11.88 -18.94
C THR A 598 7.56 11.87 -17.84
N VAL A 599 6.29 11.70 -18.21
CA VAL A 599 5.17 11.51 -17.29
C VAL A 599 4.56 10.15 -17.58
N ASN A 600 4.69 9.23 -16.63
CA ASN A 600 4.21 7.86 -16.77
C ASN A 600 2.98 7.64 -15.89
N ASP A 601 1.90 7.15 -16.47
CA ASP A 601 0.76 6.63 -15.71
C ASP A 601 1.18 5.32 -15.00
N ARG A 602 1.16 5.34 -13.66
CA ARG A 602 1.63 4.24 -12.80
C ARG A 602 0.82 2.96 -12.98
N PHE A 603 -0.38 3.04 -13.54
CA PHE A 603 -1.28 1.91 -13.76
C PHE A 603 -1.41 1.52 -15.24
N GLY A 604 -0.64 2.16 -16.12
CA GLY A 604 -0.52 1.77 -17.53
C GLY A 604 -1.72 2.13 -18.42
N ASN A 605 -2.71 2.86 -17.91
CA ASN A 605 -3.92 3.21 -18.66
C ASN A 605 -3.67 4.30 -19.73
N SER A 606 -2.69 5.17 -19.50
CA SER A 606 -2.40 6.32 -20.38
C SER A 606 -1.05 6.24 -21.11
N GLY A 607 -0.19 5.26 -20.81
CA GLY A 607 1.15 5.16 -21.39
C GLY A 607 2.16 6.15 -20.80
N VAL A 608 3.31 6.34 -21.48
CA VAL A 608 4.38 7.26 -21.08
C VAL A 608 4.42 8.46 -22.02
N ASP A 609 4.15 9.65 -21.51
CA ASP A 609 4.30 10.90 -22.24
C ASP A 609 5.72 11.45 -22.10
N THR A 610 6.29 11.99 -23.18
CA THR A 610 7.59 12.68 -23.21
C THR A 610 7.37 14.14 -23.57
N LEU A 611 7.76 15.04 -22.68
CA LEU A 611 7.45 16.46 -22.74
C LEU A 611 8.73 17.28 -22.99
N VAL A 612 8.65 18.18 -23.95
CA VAL A 612 9.70 19.14 -24.32
C VAL A 612 9.06 20.53 -24.32
N ASN A 613 9.74 21.54 -23.76
CA ASN A 613 9.21 22.91 -23.67
C ASN A 613 7.77 22.98 -23.09
N VAL A 614 7.50 22.22 -22.02
CA VAL A 614 6.25 22.28 -21.27
C VAL A 614 6.59 22.66 -19.84
N GLU A 615 6.02 23.76 -19.35
CA GLU A 615 6.39 24.35 -18.06
C GLU A 615 5.44 23.90 -16.93
N ARG A 616 4.23 23.45 -17.24
CA ARG A 616 3.20 23.17 -16.23
C ARG A 616 2.49 21.85 -16.51
N LEU A 617 2.24 21.08 -15.45
CA LEU A 617 1.31 19.97 -15.44
C LEU A 617 0.14 20.31 -14.54
N LYS A 618 -1.07 20.01 -15.00
CA LYS A 618 -2.30 20.18 -14.24
C LYS A 618 -2.93 18.81 -14.01
N PHE A 619 -3.17 18.48 -12.75
CA PHE A 619 -3.89 17.30 -12.31
C PHE A 619 -5.21 17.72 -11.66
N ALA A 620 -6.05 16.74 -11.30
CA ALA A 620 -7.32 17.00 -10.65
C ALA A 620 -7.19 17.64 -9.24
N ASP A 621 -6.10 17.36 -8.53
CA ASP A 621 -5.82 17.78 -7.15
C ASP A 621 -4.74 18.87 -7.02
N THR A 622 -3.77 18.92 -7.94
CA THR A 622 -2.64 19.85 -7.84
C THR A 622 -2.05 20.23 -9.20
N SER A 623 -1.05 21.12 -9.19
CA SER A 623 -0.26 21.44 -10.37
C SER A 623 1.22 21.26 -10.08
N VAL A 624 1.99 20.90 -11.09
CA VAL A 624 3.44 20.71 -11.02
C VAL A 624 4.10 21.66 -12.01
N ALA A 625 5.06 22.47 -11.56
CA ALA A 625 5.89 23.29 -12.43
C ALA A 625 7.17 22.53 -12.79
N LEU A 626 7.47 22.46 -14.10
CA LEU A 626 8.60 21.72 -14.66
C LEU A 626 9.81 22.60 -14.94
N ASP A 627 9.70 23.92 -14.95
CA ASP A 627 10.78 24.90 -15.15
C ASP A 627 11.59 25.15 -13.87
N ILE A 628 12.21 24.11 -13.33
CA ILE A 628 12.97 24.15 -12.07
C ILE A 628 14.25 25.01 -12.15
N ASP A 629 14.71 25.28 -13.37
CA ASP A 629 15.82 26.18 -13.67
C ASP A 629 15.29 27.59 -14.06
N GLY A 630 13.99 27.71 -14.28
CA GLY A 630 13.28 28.93 -14.67
C GLY A 630 12.55 29.60 -13.51
N ILE A 631 11.39 30.18 -13.80
CA ILE A 631 10.66 31.05 -12.87
C ILE A 631 10.18 30.26 -11.64
N ALA A 632 9.62 29.07 -11.81
CA ALA A 632 9.16 28.30 -10.66
C ALA A 632 10.30 27.87 -9.74
N GLY A 633 11.44 27.50 -10.33
CA GLY A 633 12.68 27.24 -9.59
C GLY A 633 13.15 28.42 -8.76
N GLN A 634 13.19 29.61 -9.37
CA GLN A 634 13.57 30.86 -8.70
C GLN A 634 12.62 31.21 -7.56
N ALA A 635 11.30 31.08 -7.77
CA ALA A 635 10.31 31.34 -6.73
C ALA A 635 10.46 30.39 -5.54
N TYR A 636 10.69 29.09 -5.80
CA TYR A 636 10.92 28.09 -4.76
C TYR A 636 12.21 28.37 -3.96
N ARG A 637 13.31 28.64 -4.65
CA ARG A 637 14.61 28.97 -4.02
C ARG A 637 14.56 30.25 -3.21
N LEU A 638 13.86 31.27 -3.69
CA LEU A 638 13.74 32.53 -2.97
C LEU A 638 12.89 32.37 -1.71
N TYR A 639 11.79 31.64 -1.82
CA TYR A 639 10.91 31.36 -0.68
C TYR A 639 11.67 30.55 0.39
N THR A 640 12.38 29.49 -0.01
CA THR A 640 13.20 28.68 0.92
C THR A 640 14.33 29.50 1.55
N ALA A 641 15.03 30.33 0.77
CA ALA A 641 16.05 31.23 1.29
C ALA A 641 15.49 32.28 2.27
N ALA A 642 14.30 32.81 1.98
CA ALA A 642 13.66 33.83 2.80
C ALA A 642 13.16 33.30 4.16
N PHE A 643 12.71 32.05 4.23
CA PHE A 643 12.04 31.53 5.43
C PHE A 643 12.64 30.26 6.02
N ASN A 644 13.70 29.70 5.42
CA ASN A 644 14.37 28.50 5.87
C ASN A 644 13.41 27.30 6.06
N ARG A 645 12.48 27.15 5.11
CA ARG A 645 11.49 26.06 5.07
C ARG A 645 10.95 25.87 3.66
N ALA A 646 10.36 24.71 3.40
CA ALA A 646 9.64 24.48 2.16
C ALA A 646 8.47 25.50 2.00
N PRO A 647 8.19 25.94 0.76
CA PRO A 647 7.07 26.85 0.49
C PRO A 647 5.72 26.17 0.74
N ASP A 648 4.72 26.94 1.17
CA ASP A 648 3.35 26.48 1.10
C ASP A 648 2.86 26.53 -0.37
N LYS A 649 2.03 25.56 -0.79
CA LYS A 649 1.64 25.41 -2.21
C LYS A 649 0.90 26.63 -2.76
N GLY A 650 0.08 27.31 -1.95
CA GLY A 650 -0.71 28.47 -2.36
C GLY A 650 0.13 29.75 -2.52
N GLY A 651 0.98 30.04 -1.53
CA GLY A 651 1.93 31.16 -1.57
C GLY A 651 2.96 30.99 -2.68
N LEU A 652 3.44 29.77 -2.92
CA LEU A 652 4.31 29.50 -4.05
C LEU A 652 3.61 29.76 -5.39
N GLY A 653 2.36 29.31 -5.54
CA GLY A 653 1.58 29.57 -6.74
C GLY A 653 1.29 31.04 -7.01
N TYR A 654 1.13 31.85 -5.95
CA TYR A 654 1.06 33.31 -6.07
C TYR A 654 2.35 33.90 -6.67
N TRP A 655 3.50 33.54 -6.13
CA TRP A 655 4.79 34.08 -6.59
C TRP A 655 5.17 33.62 -8.00
N ILE A 656 4.91 32.35 -8.33
CA ILE A 656 5.06 31.83 -9.69
C ILE A 656 4.23 32.69 -10.65
N LYS A 657 2.95 32.93 -10.35
CA LYS A 657 2.09 33.76 -11.21
C LYS A 657 2.61 35.20 -11.39
N MET A 658 3.08 35.83 -10.32
CA MET A 658 3.60 37.20 -10.41
C MET A 658 4.84 37.26 -11.29
N MET A 659 5.75 36.29 -11.17
CA MET A 659 6.97 36.21 -11.96
C MET A 659 6.70 35.80 -13.41
N ASP A 660 5.79 34.85 -13.65
CA ASP A 660 5.28 34.50 -14.98
C ASP A 660 4.64 35.73 -15.67
N GLY A 661 4.06 36.64 -14.88
CA GLY A 661 3.56 37.94 -15.32
C GLY A 661 4.62 39.03 -15.55
N GLY A 662 5.91 38.71 -15.38
CA GLY A 662 7.05 39.60 -15.63
C GLY A 662 7.58 40.34 -14.41
N GLN A 663 7.16 40.00 -13.18
CA GLN A 663 7.73 40.58 -11.97
C GLN A 663 9.17 40.07 -11.76
N ALA A 664 10.11 40.99 -11.51
CA ALA A 664 11.52 40.62 -11.32
C ALA A 664 11.77 39.96 -9.96
N LEU A 665 12.79 39.09 -9.88
CA LEU A 665 13.17 38.38 -8.64
C LEU A 665 13.38 39.35 -7.47
N ASP A 666 14.05 40.48 -7.68
CA ASP A 666 14.28 41.48 -6.62
C ASP A 666 12.98 42.08 -6.08
N GLN A 667 11.96 42.27 -6.93
CA GLN A 667 10.66 42.79 -6.51
C GLN A 667 9.89 41.75 -5.70
N VAL A 668 10.04 40.47 -6.05
CA VAL A 668 9.50 39.37 -5.25
C VAL A 668 10.24 39.27 -3.92
N ALA A 669 11.57 39.35 -3.93
CA ALA A 669 12.41 39.32 -2.73
C ALA A 669 12.06 40.47 -1.78
N ALA A 670 11.75 41.65 -2.30
CA ALA A 670 11.23 42.77 -1.50
C ALA A 670 9.89 42.42 -0.81
N GLY A 671 9.03 41.62 -1.44
CA GLY A 671 7.81 41.11 -0.81
C GLY A 671 8.10 40.22 0.39
N PHE A 672 9.10 39.35 0.29
CA PHE A 672 9.57 38.52 1.40
C PHE A 672 10.22 39.35 2.51
N THR A 673 11.18 40.24 2.18
CA THR A 673 11.92 41.01 3.20
C THR A 673 11.04 41.98 3.98
N ASN A 674 9.94 42.46 3.38
CA ASN A 674 8.95 43.31 4.04
C ASN A 674 7.87 42.54 4.82
N SER A 675 7.91 41.21 4.80
CA SER A 675 6.95 40.37 5.52
C SER A 675 7.26 40.31 7.01
N ARG A 676 6.22 40.04 7.81
CA ARG A 676 6.38 39.81 9.26
C ARG A 676 7.25 38.58 9.55
N GLU A 677 7.04 37.49 8.81
CA GLU A 677 7.78 36.24 8.99
C GLU A 677 9.28 36.44 8.79
N PHE A 678 9.67 37.26 7.79
CA PHE A 678 11.07 37.60 7.57
C PHE A 678 11.65 38.43 8.70
N ALA A 679 10.89 39.41 9.21
CA ALA A 679 11.30 40.22 10.35
C ALA A 679 11.43 39.39 11.64
N ASP A 680 10.61 38.36 11.82
CA ASP A 680 10.68 37.43 12.96
C ASP A 680 11.91 36.51 12.84
N LEU A 681 12.26 36.06 11.63
CA LEU A 681 13.39 35.15 11.38
C LEU A 681 14.76 35.86 11.32
N TYR A 682 14.82 37.01 10.66
CA TYR A 682 16.07 37.76 10.45
C TYR A 682 16.25 38.92 11.44
N GLY A 683 15.22 39.24 12.23
CA GLY A 683 15.21 40.33 13.20
C GLY A 683 14.84 41.69 12.58
N ALA A 684 13.74 42.28 13.04
CA ALA A 684 13.20 43.56 12.55
C ALA A 684 14.20 44.75 12.58
N ASN A 685 15.21 44.70 13.45
CA ASN A 685 16.26 45.72 13.57
C ASN A 685 17.67 45.12 13.51
N ALA A 686 17.84 43.97 12.85
CA ALA A 686 19.16 43.34 12.74
C ALA A 686 20.15 44.26 12.03
N SER A 687 21.38 44.35 12.55
CA SER A 687 22.49 45.00 11.85
C SER A 687 22.86 44.24 10.58
N ASP A 688 23.55 44.88 9.63
CA ASP A 688 23.98 44.22 8.39
C ASP A 688 24.85 42.99 8.66
N ALA A 689 25.71 43.05 9.68
CA ALA A 689 26.54 41.92 10.07
C ALA A 689 25.71 40.74 10.59
N GLN A 690 24.65 41.00 11.36
CA GLN A 690 23.72 39.96 11.82
C GLN A 690 22.89 39.40 10.67
N PHE A 691 22.44 40.26 9.75
CA PHE A 691 21.68 39.85 8.57
C PHE A 691 22.50 38.90 7.68
N VAL A 692 23.75 39.24 7.38
CA VAL A 692 24.65 38.38 6.59
C VAL A 692 24.89 37.04 7.30
N GLU A 693 25.17 37.05 8.60
CA GLU A 693 25.36 35.81 9.36
C GLU A 693 24.13 34.90 9.30
N LEU A 694 22.93 35.48 9.44
CA LEU A 694 21.67 34.73 9.36
C LEU A 694 21.42 34.19 7.95
N LEU A 695 21.83 34.89 6.88
CA LEU A 695 21.72 34.35 5.51
C LEU A 695 22.61 33.10 5.33
N TYR A 696 23.83 33.11 5.83
CA TYR A 696 24.69 31.91 5.78
C TYR A 696 24.07 30.74 6.56
N GLN A 697 23.47 31.01 7.72
CA GLN A 697 22.86 29.98 8.55
C GLN A 697 21.55 29.44 7.97
N ASN A 698 20.68 30.32 7.48
CA ASN A 698 19.33 29.98 7.05
C ASN A 698 19.25 29.54 5.59
N VAL A 699 20.14 30.02 4.72
CA VAL A 699 20.14 29.70 3.29
C VAL A 699 21.20 28.66 2.95
N LEU A 700 22.40 28.75 3.53
CA LEU A 700 23.52 27.88 3.18
C LEU A 700 23.82 26.83 4.25
N HIS A 701 23.13 26.88 5.40
CA HIS A 701 23.28 25.95 6.53
C HIS A 701 24.71 25.81 7.07
N ARG A 702 25.46 26.91 7.05
CA ARG A 702 26.83 26.96 7.58
C ARG A 702 27.16 28.33 8.17
N ALA A 703 28.25 28.41 8.92
CA ALA A 703 28.76 29.70 9.39
C ALA A 703 29.38 30.50 8.24
N ALA A 704 29.30 31.83 8.34
CA ALA A 704 29.96 32.72 7.40
C ALA A 704 31.48 32.65 7.56
N GLU A 705 32.19 32.40 6.47
CA GLU A 705 33.64 32.52 6.40
C GLU A 705 34.04 34.01 6.33
N GLY A 706 35.21 34.35 6.89
CA GLY A 706 35.63 35.75 7.02
C GLY A 706 35.62 36.54 5.70
N ALA A 707 36.17 35.95 4.63
CA ALA A 707 36.21 36.61 3.32
C ALA A 707 34.82 36.79 2.68
N GLY A 708 33.95 35.79 2.78
CA GLY A 708 32.59 35.85 2.28
C GLY A 708 31.74 36.86 3.05
N ARG A 709 31.87 36.88 4.38
CA ARG A 709 31.23 37.88 5.24
C ARG A 709 31.67 39.31 4.88
N ASP A 710 32.97 39.54 4.73
CA ASP A 710 33.51 40.87 4.40
C ASP A 710 33.04 41.34 3.02
N TYR A 711 32.92 40.44 2.05
CA TYR A 711 32.35 40.74 0.73
C TYR A 711 30.90 41.24 0.84
N TRP A 712 30.03 40.50 1.52
CA TRP A 712 28.62 40.89 1.65
C TRP A 712 28.41 42.17 2.48
N MET A 713 29.25 42.40 3.48
CA MET A 713 29.27 43.67 4.21
C MET A 713 29.66 44.84 3.29
N GLY A 714 30.62 44.65 2.38
CA GLY A 714 30.99 45.64 1.37
C GLY A 714 29.86 45.90 0.36
N VAL A 715 29.13 44.86 -0.01
CA VAL A 715 27.95 44.96 -0.89
C VAL A 715 26.84 45.81 -0.24
N LEU A 716 26.50 45.54 1.02
CA LEU A 716 25.49 46.31 1.77
C LEU A 716 25.95 47.77 2.03
N ALA A 717 27.24 47.99 2.29
CA ALA A 717 27.80 49.32 2.44
C ALA A 717 27.79 50.16 1.15
N GLY A 718 27.64 49.51 -0.02
CA GLY A 718 27.51 50.15 -1.32
C GLY A 718 26.08 50.53 -1.72
N ASP A 719 25.19 50.71 -0.74
CA ASP A 719 23.76 51.02 -0.91
C ASP A 719 22.95 49.92 -1.65
N MET A 720 23.45 48.68 -1.68
CA MET A 720 22.69 47.55 -2.20
C MET A 720 21.61 47.14 -1.18
N PRO A 721 20.32 47.03 -1.57
CA PRO A 721 19.27 46.71 -0.61
C PRO A 721 19.29 45.22 -0.23
N ARG A 722 18.76 44.90 0.96
CA ARG A 722 18.82 43.54 1.53
C ARG A 722 18.07 42.50 0.70
N GLU A 723 16.98 42.88 0.04
CA GLU A 723 16.25 42.02 -0.88
C GLU A 723 17.09 41.58 -2.08
N HIS A 724 17.99 42.43 -2.57
CA HIS A 724 18.88 42.07 -3.66
C HIS A 724 19.94 41.07 -3.18
N VAL A 725 20.49 41.28 -1.97
CA VAL A 725 21.41 40.31 -1.34
C VAL A 725 20.71 38.96 -1.11
N LEU A 726 19.46 38.95 -0.64
CA LEU A 726 18.67 37.72 -0.51
C LEU A 726 18.49 37.01 -1.85
N GLY A 727 18.16 37.76 -2.91
CA GLY A 727 18.06 37.21 -4.27
C GLY A 727 19.37 36.57 -4.75
N LEU A 728 20.52 37.18 -4.45
CA LEU A 728 21.84 36.63 -4.79
C LEU A 728 22.17 35.36 -4.00
N PHE A 729 21.77 35.28 -2.72
CA PHE A 729 21.92 34.05 -1.93
C PHE A 729 21.00 32.93 -2.43
N SER A 730 19.74 33.25 -2.73
CA SER A 730 18.76 32.32 -3.32
C SER A 730 19.29 31.67 -4.59
N GLU A 731 19.89 32.46 -5.48
CA GLU A 731 20.39 31.99 -6.77
C GLU A 731 21.86 31.58 -6.75
N SER A 732 22.49 31.51 -5.58
CA SER A 732 23.84 30.99 -5.45
C SER A 732 23.92 29.52 -5.86
N ALA A 733 25.04 29.12 -6.49
CA ALA A 733 25.25 27.72 -6.90
C ALA A 733 25.15 26.75 -5.71
N GLU A 734 25.53 27.20 -4.52
CA GLU A 734 25.43 26.43 -3.28
C GLU A 734 23.97 26.19 -2.88
N ASN A 735 23.12 27.23 -2.86
CA ASN A 735 21.69 27.06 -2.55
C ASN A 735 20.96 26.25 -3.63
N GLN A 736 21.27 26.47 -4.91
CA GLN A 736 20.73 25.65 -5.99
C GLN A 736 21.05 24.16 -5.80
N ALA A 737 22.29 23.83 -5.42
CA ALA A 737 22.70 22.46 -5.15
C ALA A 737 22.02 21.85 -3.90
N GLN A 738 21.69 22.67 -2.90
CA GLN A 738 20.94 22.21 -1.71
C GLN A 738 19.48 21.92 -2.04
N VAL A 739 18.86 22.71 -2.93
CA VAL A 739 17.44 22.61 -3.26
C VAL A 739 17.14 21.60 -4.37
N ILE A 740 18.08 21.36 -5.29
CA ILE A 740 17.83 20.57 -6.51
C ILE A 740 17.26 19.17 -6.20
N GLY A 741 17.75 18.51 -5.14
CA GLY A 741 17.28 17.17 -4.75
C GLY A 741 15.79 17.11 -4.45
N THR A 742 15.21 18.21 -3.98
CA THR A 742 13.78 18.31 -3.62
C THR A 742 12.89 18.66 -4.81
N ILE A 743 13.43 19.36 -5.82
CA ILE A 743 12.65 19.89 -6.95
C ILE A 743 12.95 19.20 -8.28
N THR A 744 13.86 18.23 -8.33
CA THR A 744 14.36 17.61 -9.59
C THR A 744 13.23 17.15 -10.52
N ASN A 745 12.16 16.58 -9.97
CA ASN A 745 11.03 16.05 -10.76
C ASN A 745 9.85 17.03 -10.89
N GLY A 746 10.10 18.32 -10.64
CA GLY A 746 9.09 19.37 -10.68
C GLY A 746 8.65 19.82 -9.29
N ILE A 747 7.92 20.93 -9.28
CA ILE A 747 7.57 21.67 -8.06
C ILE A 747 6.04 21.70 -7.93
N GLU A 748 5.50 21.07 -6.90
CA GLU A 748 4.06 21.12 -6.63
C GLU A 748 3.62 22.50 -6.11
N PHE A 749 2.54 23.03 -6.67
CA PHE A 749 1.95 24.30 -6.26
C PHE A 749 0.43 24.30 -6.51
N THR A 750 -0.26 25.24 -5.87
CA THR A 750 -1.68 25.52 -6.13
C THR A 750 -1.76 26.77 -6.99
N PRO A 751 -2.24 26.69 -8.25
CA PRO A 751 -2.36 27.86 -9.11
C PRO A 751 -3.14 28.99 -8.43
N TRP A 752 -2.61 30.21 -8.48
CA TRP A 752 -3.25 31.35 -7.86
C TRP A 752 -4.27 32.02 -8.78
N GLY A 753 -5.49 32.24 -8.28
CA GLY A 753 -6.53 33.06 -8.91
C GLY A 753 -7.55 32.27 -9.72
#